data_AF-A0A833UBD0-F1
#
_entry.id   AF-A0A833UBD0-F1
#
_cell.length_a   1.000
_cell.length_b   1.000
_cell.length_c   1.000
_cell.angle_alpha   90.00
_cell.angle_beta   90.00
_cell.angle_gamma   90.00
#
_symmetry.space_group_name_H-M   'P 1'
#
loop_
_entity.id
_entity.type
_entity.pdbx_description
1 polymer ?
#
loop_
_entity_poly.entity_id
_entity_poly.type
_entity_poly.pdbx_seq_one_letter_code
_entity_poly.pdbx_strand_id
1 'polypeptide(L)'
;MSISTIESSTIQAIPENQRHGNARDLFTIWFGSNIMLLTMFTGSLAVTVFNLNFVAALLALVLGNLVGAIFVALHSAQGPQLAVPQMIQTRGQFGFYGALLVVGVVVIMYLGFYASNLVVGGEALHTIYAPITKVQGISIIAIVSLIAVIFGYKLIHKYTQILTVLSGLMLVAAFFRVFNAEHFPIDFFQLGEFSAIGFMGTLSIAALWQLAYAPYVSDYSRYLPKETGAKTAFWASYWGCSLGSLISMVLGLTVSRAYSGNFIEGLIYLTGTGIFSTALIIVFSLGIAATNAMNLYCGTLSSITILQTIFHRWSPRMIARSIVALSLFSVAMFLSISSSDTFVDSYVNFILLLMCVLIPWTAINLVDYYFIHHAEYDVPSFFKRDGGIYGYFNWPALTCYIIGILIQIPFLSTPLYMGSFAKLLGEVDISWAVGLFVVSPLYYVVASLYKRTLPRVANIDLQQQGYDYVIVGAGSSGSVIAKRLSENPNTRVCLIEAGGSDRSPRIHIPSGTITLYKSKKYSWNFYSTPQKRLNNRQIHVPRGKVVGGSSSMNSMIYIRGNASDYDNWEEKGCTGWGWKEVLPFFKYSEKNLIGQDASFHGLNGELFVDRPKDPNPLSRMFIQAAKFLNLNENKDFNAASSEGIGIYDLTQQDGKRLSSFKAFVQPILSRSNLTVVTECEVEHIQHTDGQVHSIRVQRQGEHFDITINKELILSAGSLVSPVLLMKSGIGPKQMLEQAGIECKVDLAGVGKNLQEHLDGLVTVRTKSSKTLGFSFGALSSILPAPWQYAFKRKGWLSTSYVEAGGFAKTSLATDFPDVQFHFVPGYRSHRGRLFEWGHGYAIHTCVLRPKSIGEICINAHKEIEIDYNFLEKEQDMRVLIEGVKLAQRILKQDVFKQLNGTEILPGPQVKTDQDYEAYVREFAATVFHPVGTCKMGMDSMSVVDPKLKVFGFTNLRIADASIMPDLISGNTNAPCIMIGERAADFILQQSESTA
;
A
#
# COMPACT_ATOMS: atom_id res chain seq x y z
N MET A 1 -39.55 15.46 -33.66
CA MET A 1 -38.54 14.77 -32.83
C MET A 1 -38.94 14.89 -31.38
N SER A 2 -39.14 13.77 -30.69
CA SER A 2 -39.60 13.70 -29.29
C SER A 2 -38.69 14.46 -28.32
N ILE A 3 -39.28 15.22 -27.40
CA ILE A 3 -38.66 16.00 -26.30
C ILE A 3 -38.15 15.07 -25.16
N SER A 4 -37.87 13.79 -25.43
CA SER A 4 -37.62 12.75 -24.40
C SER A 4 -36.18 12.24 -24.28
N THR A 5 -35.14 13.09 -24.36
CA THR A 5 -33.75 12.63 -24.14
C THR A 5 -32.92 13.55 -23.25
N ILE A 6 -33.38 13.76 -22.01
CA ILE A 6 -32.54 14.38 -20.99
C ILE A 6 -31.57 13.31 -20.43
N GLU A 7 -30.30 13.66 -20.36
CA GLU A 7 -29.21 12.81 -19.86
C GLU A 7 -29.47 12.31 -18.43
N SER A 8 -29.51 10.99 -18.24
CA SER A 8 -29.80 10.33 -16.96
C SER A 8 -28.56 10.05 -16.11
N SER A 9 -27.41 9.80 -16.74
CA SER A 9 -26.16 9.44 -16.08
C SER A 9 -25.34 10.69 -15.79
N THR A 10 -24.92 10.89 -14.54
CA THR A 10 -24.13 12.06 -14.11
C THR A 10 -22.67 11.68 -13.97
N ILE A 11 -22.29 11.14 -12.81
CA ILE A 11 -20.94 10.68 -12.49
C ILE A 11 -20.77 9.17 -12.62
N GLN A 12 -21.86 8.43 -12.85
CA GLN A 12 -21.85 6.98 -13.00
C GLN A 12 -21.21 6.56 -14.32
N ALA A 13 -20.73 5.32 -14.38
CA ALA A 13 -20.23 4.74 -15.62
C ALA A 13 -21.33 4.68 -16.68
N ILE A 14 -21.00 5.04 -17.93
CA ILE A 14 -21.93 4.93 -19.05
C ILE A 14 -22.08 3.45 -19.44
N PRO A 15 -23.30 2.88 -19.37
CA PRO A 15 -23.56 1.51 -19.82
C PRO A 15 -23.16 1.32 -21.28
N GLU A 16 -22.66 0.14 -21.66
CA GLU A 16 -22.17 -0.12 -23.01
C GLU A 16 -23.22 0.15 -24.10
N ASN A 17 -24.48 -0.22 -23.85
CA ASN A 17 -25.60 0.05 -24.77
C ASN A 17 -25.96 1.54 -24.93
N GLN A 18 -25.36 2.43 -24.12
CA GLN A 18 -25.54 3.89 -24.18
C GLN A 18 -24.29 4.61 -24.69
N ARG A 19 -23.22 3.89 -25.06
CA ARG A 19 -22.01 4.46 -25.66
C ARG A 19 -22.18 4.57 -27.18
N HIS A 20 -22.55 5.76 -27.64
CA HIS A 20 -22.93 6.03 -29.03
C HIS A 20 -22.12 7.15 -29.70
N GLY A 21 -21.01 7.59 -29.08
CA GLY A 21 -20.19 8.69 -29.60
C GLY A 21 -19.31 8.26 -30.79
N ASN A 22 -18.90 9.22 -31.61
CA ASN A 22 -17.95 9.01 -32.70
C ASN A 22 -16.66 9.82 -32.50
N ALA A 23 -15.54 9.30 -33.01
CA ALA A 23 -14.25 10.00 -32.95
C ALA A 23 -14.25 11.35 -33.68
N ARG A 24 -15.05 11.51 -34.74
CA ARG A 24 -15.22 12.79 -35.44
C ARG A 24 -15.85 13.85 -34.54
N ASP A 25 -16.83 13.46 -33.73
CA ASP A 25 -17.48 14.36 -32.78
C ASP A 25 -16.48 14.86 -31.74
N LEU A 26 -15.60 13.95 -31.29
CA LEU A 26 -14.49 14.26 -30.39
C LEU A 26 -13.49 15.24 -31.01
N PHE A 27 -13.13 15.10 -32.29
CA PHE A 27 -12.33 16.10 -32.98
C PHE A 27 -13.04 17.47 -33.02
N THR A 28 -14.31 17.49 -33.44
CA THR A 28 -15.04 18.75 -33.62
C THR A 28 -15.25 19.52 -32.32
N ILE A 29 -15.50 18.84 -31.19
CA ILE A 29 -15.70 19.53 -29.91
C ILE A 29 -14.42 20.21 -29.43
N TRP A 30 -13.27 19.55 -29.56
CA TRP A 30 -11.99 20.11 -29.15
C TRP A 30 -11.51 21.19 -30.11
N PHE A 31 -11.73 21.00 -31.42
CA PHE A 31 -11.42 22.01 -32.42
C PHE A 31 -12.26 23.27 -32.21
N GLY A 32 -13.58 23.13 -32.09
CA GLY A 32 -14.50 24.24 -31.91
C GLY A 32 -14.34 25.00 -30.60
N SER A 33 -14.15 24.29 -29.47
CA SER A 33 -13.99 24.93 -28.15
C SER A 33 -12.72 25.78 -28.03
N ASN A 34 -11.73 25.56 -28.90
CA ASN A 34 -10.52 26.36 -28.95
C ASN A 34 -10.58 27.53 -29.95
N ILE A 35 -11.63 27.64 -30.78
CA ILE A 35 -11.84 28.78 -31.68
C ILE A 35 -12.67 29.85 -30.95
N MET A 36 -12.02 30.53 -30.01
CA MET A 36 -12.63 31.57 -29.18
C MET A 36 -11.64 32.70 -28.85
N LEU A 37 -12.15 33.87 -28.46
CA LEU A 37 -11.33 35.06 -28.20
C LEU A 37 -10.29 34.84 -27.10
N LEU A 38 -10.60 34.08 -26.04
CA LEU A 38 -9.63 33.84 -24.96
C LEU A 38 -8.40 33.08 -25.49
N THR A 39 -8.58 32.10 -26.37
CA THR A 39 -7.47 31.36 -26.98
C THR A 39 -6.61 32.26 -27.88
N MET A 40 -7.25 33.17 -28.60
CA MET A 40 -6.54 34.17 -29.40
C MET A 40 -5.76 35.13 -28.50
N PHE A 41 -6.38 35.60 -27.42
CA PHE A 41 -5.74 36.42 -26.40
C PHE A 41 -4.53 35.71 -25.76
N THR A 42 -4.62 34.41 -25.48
CA THR A 42 -3.46 33.64 -25.00
C THR A 42 -2.29 33.68 -25.99
N GLY A 43 -2.57 33.61 -27.29
CA GLY A 43 -1.55 33.73 -28.34
C GLY A 43 -0.94 35.12 -28.44
N SER A 44 -1.70 36.18 -28.13
CA SER A 44 -1.16 37.54 -28.13
C SER A 44 -0.16 37.82 -27.01
N LEU A 45 -0.20 37.07 -25.90
CA LEU A 45 0.75 37.21 -24.79
C LEU A 45 2.21 36.99 -25.21
N ALA A 46 2.44 36.19 -26.27
CA ALA A 46 3.78 36.02 -26.86
C ALA A 46 4.40 37.35 -27.30
N VAL A 47 3.55 38.31 -27.66
CA VAL A 47 3.91 39.66 -28.09
C VAL A 47 3.76 40.66 -26.96
N THR A 48 2.59 40.70 -26.33
CA THR A 48 2.24 41.78 -25.40
C THR A 48 2.94 41.66 -24.05
N VAL A 49 3.32 40.44 -23.63
CA VAL A 49 4.05 40.19 -22.38
C VAL A 49 5.51 39.89 -22.64
N PHE A 50 5.80 39.02 -23.63
CA PHE A 50 7.16 38.54 -23.87
C PHE A 50 7.93 39.26 -24.98
N ASN A 51 7.28 40.19 -25.69
CA ASN A 51 7.85 40.99 -26.77
C ASN A 51 8.61 40.20 -27.86
N LEU A 52 8.21 38.94 -28.11
CA LEU A 52 8.89 38.09 -29.08
C LEU A 52 8.60 38.49 -30.52
N ASN A 53 9.62 38.48 -31.39
CA ASN A 53 9.37 38.57 -32.83
C ASN A 53 8.45 37.43 -33.32
N PHE A 54 7.76 37.67 -34.44
CA PHE A 54 6.70 36.78 -34.94
C PHE A 54 7.17 35.33 -35.14
N VAL A 55 8.37 35.13 -35.72
CA VAL A 55 8.90 33.79 -36.02
C VAL A 55 9.19 33.00 -34.74
N ALA A 56 9.84 33.64 -33.77
CA ALA A 56 10.14 33.03 -32.48
C ALA A 56 8.87 32.68 -31.70
N ALA A 57 7.91 33.60 -31.66
CA ALA A 57 6.61 33.39 -31.04
C ALA A 57 5.85 32.23 -31.69
N LEU A 58 5.80 32.19 -33.03
CA LEU A 58 5.14 31.13 -33.78
C LEU A 58 5.75 29.76 -33.48
N LEU A 59 7.08 29.64 -33.51
CA LEU A 59 7.77 28.39 -33.18
C LEU A 59 7.49 27.93 -31.75
N ALA A 60 7.52 28.85 -30.78
CA ALA A 60 7.20 28.53 -29.38
C ALA A 60 5.75 28.05 -29.21
N LEU A 61 4.79 28.72 -29.86
CA LEU A 61 3.38 28.32 -29.85
C LEU A 61 3.16 26.96 -30.50
N VAL A 62 3.81 26.67 -31.64
CA VAL A 62 3.73 25.37 -32.32
C VAL A 62 4.25 24.26 -31.40
N LEU A 63 5.46 24.41 -30.86
CA LEU A 63 6.06 23.39 -30.00
C LEU A 63 5.25 23.17 -28.72
N GLY A 64 4.84 24.25 -28.05
CA GLY A 64 4.04 24.16 -26.83
C GLY A 64 2.70 23.44 -27.06
N ASN A 65 1.95 23.82 -28.11
CA ASN A 65 0.67 23.18 -28.41
C ASN A 65 0.82 21.70 -28.80
N LEU A 66 1.85 21.35 -29.58
CA LEU A 66 2.07 19.96 -29.99
C LEU A 66 2.51 19.07 -28.82
N VAL A 67 3.34 19.58 -27.90
CA VAL A 67 3.78 18.85 -26.71
C VAL A 67 2.65 18.71 -25.70
N GLY A 68 1.97 19.81 -25.36
CA GLY A 68 0.90 19.81 -24.37
C GLY A 68 -0.28 18.91 -24.76
N ALA A 69 -0.63 18.87 -26.04
CA ALA A 69 -1.73 18.06 -26.54
C ALA A 69 -1.51 16.55 -26.37
N ILE A 70 -0.27 16.08 -26.24
CA ILE A 70 0.03 14.67 -25.96
C ILE A 70 -0.66 14.23 -24.66
N PHE A 71 -0.52 15.02 -23.60
CA PHE A 71 -1.08 14.68 -22.29
C PHE A 71 -2.60 14.66 -22.30
N VAL A 72 -3.22 15.67 -22.93
CA VAL A 72 -4.67 15.76 -23.13
C VAL A 72 -5.20 14.54 -23.90
N ALA A 73 -4.54 14.17 -24.98
CA ALA A 73 -4.91 13.03 -25.80
C ALA A 73 -4.75 11.70 -25.05
N LEU A 74 -3.68 11.55 -24.24
CA LEU A 74 -3.47 10.36 -23.39
C LEU A 74 -4.56 10.20 -22.33
N HIS A 75 -5.03 11.29 -21.72
CA HIS A 75 -6.18 11.27 -20.82
C HIS A 75 -7.48 10.95 -21.57
N SER A 76 -7.69 11.53 -22.75
CA SER A 76 -8.88 11.27 -23.55
C SER A 76 -9.01 9.80 -23.96
N ALA A 77 -7.88 9.16 -24.26
CA ALA A 77 -7.81 7.75 -24.61
C ALA A 77 -8.27 6.79 -23.49
N GLN A 78 -8.35 7.26 -22.24
CA GLN A 78 -8.85 6.47 -21.10
C GLN A 78 -10.39 6.31 -21.13
N GLY A 79 -11.10 7.28 -21.71
CA GLY A 79 -12.57 7.35 -21.70
C GLY A 79 -13.28 6.12 -22.27
N PRO A 80 -12.96 5.62 -23.48
CA PRO A 80 -13.61 4.44 -24.05
C PRO A 80 -13.49 3.18 -23.17
N GLN A 81 -12.40 3.07 -22.41
CA GLN A 81 -12.11 1.93 -21.54
C GLN A 81 -12.84 2.04 -20.20
N LEU A 82 -12.77 3.20 -19.55
CA LEU A 82 -13.27 3.38 -18.17
C LEU A 82 -14.72 3.85 -18.10
N ALA A 83 -15.20 4.55 -19.13
CA ALA A 83 -16.56 5.06 -19.28
C ALA A 83 -17.11 5.91 -18.11
N VAL A 84 -16.21 6.49 -17.31
CA VAL A 84 -16.53 7.40 -16.21
C VAL A 84 -15.88 8.77 -16.44
N PRO A 85 -16.45 9.86 -15.86
CA PRO A 85 -15.82 11.18 -15.92
C PRO A 85 -14.37 11.18 -15.42
N GLN A 86 -13.53 12.07 -15.96
CA GLN A 86 -12.08 12.07 -15.68
C GLN A 86 -11.80 12.18 -14.17
N MET A 87 -12.53 13.06 -13.48
CA MET A 87 -12.29 13.32 -12.06
C MET A 87 -12.79 12.20 -11.14
N ILE A 88 -13.66 11.31 -11.61
CA ILE A 88 -13.99 10.06 -10.90
C ILE A 88 -12.83 9.07 -10.98
N GLN A 89 -12.12 9.01 -12.12
CA GLN A 89 -10.98 8.11 -12.31
C GLN A 89 -9.88 8.37 -11.28
N THR A 90 -9.72 9.61 -10.82
CA THR A 90 -8.81 10.03 -9.75
C THR A 90 -8.94 9.20 -8.46
N ARG A 91 -10.11 8.60 -8.19
CA ARG A 91 -10.30 7.68 -7.06
C ARG A 91 -9.48 6.39 -7.19
N GLY A 92 -9.25 5.93 -8.41
CA GLY A 92 -8.37 4.79 -8.67
C GLY A 92 -6.93 5.07 -8.27
N GLN A 93 -6.44 6.27 -8.58
CA GLN A 93 -5.05 6.64 -8.28
C GLN A 93 -4.85 7.11 -6.84
N PHE A 94 -5.77 7.89 -6.28
CA PHE A 94 -5.58 8.56 -4.97
C PHE A 94 -6.36 7.92 -3.82
N GLY A 95 -7.23 6.94 -4.10
CA GLY A 95 -8.20 6.42 -3.14
C GLY A 95 -9.43 7.31 -3.01
N PHE A 96 -10.47 6.80 -2.34
CA PHE A 96 -11.79 7.42 -2.29
C PHE A 96 -11.78 8.84 -1.72
N TYR A 97 -11.15 9.06 -0.56
CA TYR A 97 -11.02 10.38 0.05
C TYR A 97 -9.79 11.13 -0.44
N GLY A 98 -8.70 10.42 -0.79
CA GLY A 98 -7.49 11.07 -1.30
C GLY A 98 -7.74 11.86 -2.59
N ALA A 99 -8.69 11.41 -3.43
CA ALA A 99 -9.08 12.12 -4.64
C ALA A 99 -9.66 13.52 -4.39
N LEU A 100 -10.27 13.79 -3.23
CA LEU A 100 -10.91 15.07 -2.93
C LEU A 100 -9.96 16.26 -3.04
N LEU A 101 -8.69 16.07 -2.68
CA LEU A 101 -7.65 17.09 -2.76
C LEU A 101 -7.51 17.61 -4.20
N VAL A 102 -7.42 16.69 -5.16
CA VAL A 102 -7.24 17.02 -6.58
C VAL A 102 -8.55 17.55 -7.17
N VAL A 103 -9.67 16.88 -6.89
CA VAL A 103 -10.98 17.25 -7.46
C VAL A 103 -11.40 18.65 -7.01
N GLY A 104 -11.13 19.03 -5.76
CA GLY A 104 -11.39 20.38 -5.26
C GLY A 104 -10.65 21.46 -6.04
N VAL A 105 -9.36 21.24 -6.32
CA VAL A 105 -8.54 22.20 -7.10
C VAL A 105 -9.04 22.30 -8.53
N VAL A 106 -9.42 21.18 -9.15
CA VAL A 106 -9.99 21.16 -10.50
C VAL A 106 -11.34 21.91 -10.56
N VAL A 107 -12.16 21.91 -9.51
CA VAL A 107 -13.37 22.75 -9.46
C VAL A 107 -13.02 24.24 -9.49
N ILE A 108 -12.01 24.66 -8.72
CA ILE A 108 -11.52 26.05 -8.74
C ILE A 108 -11.01 26.42 -10.14
N MET A 109 -10.35 25.49 -10.81
CA MET A 109 -9.90 25.67 -12.19
C MET A 109 -11.07 25.96 -13.14
N TYR A 110 -12.13 25.14 -13.13
CA TYR A 110 -13.28 25.37 -13.99
C TYR A 110 -13.91 26.74 -13.75
N LEU A 111 -14.01 27.17 -12.50
CA LEU A 111 -14.53 28.50 -12.14
C LEU A 111 -13.65 29.63 -12.66
N GLY A 112 -12.32 29.50 -12.56
CA GLY A 112 -11.39 30.52 -13.04
C GLY A 112 -11.41 30.67 -14.56
N PHE A 113 -11.41 29.57 -15.32
CA PHE A 113 -11.57 29.64 -16.78
C PHE A 113 -12.94 30.15 -17.19
N TYR A 114 -14.00 29.77 -16.47
CA TYR A 114 -15.34 30.30 -16.71
C TYR A 114 -15.36 31.83 -16.52
N ALA A 115 -14.90 32.32 -15.37
CA ALA A 115 -14.83 33.75 -15.10
C ALA A 115 -13.99 34.50 -16.14
N SER A 116 -12.83 33.95 -16.52
CA SER A 116 -11.92 34.56 -17.51
C SER A 116 -12.59 34.72 -18.89
N ASN A 117 -13.25 33.67 -19.35
CA ASN A 117 -14.00 33.67 -20.60
C ASN A 117 -15.14 34.70 -20.58
N LEU A 118 -15.85 34.83 -19.45
CA LEU A 118 -16.93 35.81 -19.31
C LEU A 118 -16.42 37.25 -19.43
N VAL A 119 -15.30 37.57 -18.79
CA VAL A 119 -14.70 38.91 -18.86
C VAL A 119 -14.32 39.26 -20.30
N VAL A 120 -13.60 38.39 -21.00
CA VAL A 120 -13.20 38.63 -22.40
C VAL A 120 -14.40 38.76 -23.32
N GLY A 121 -15.42 37.92 -23.16
CA GLY A 121 -16.65 38.00 -23.96
C GLY A 121 -17.43 39.28 -23.70
N GLY A 122 -17.51 39.72 -22.44
CA GLY A 122 -18.18 40.97 -22.07
C GLY A 122 -17.45 42.21 -22.58
N GLU A 123 -16.12 42.22 -22.50
CA GLU A 123 -15.29 43.28 -23.10
C GLU A 123 -15.50 43.34 -24.61
N ALA A 124 -15.51 42.19 -25.29
CA ALA A 124 -15.72 42.14 -26.74
C ALA A 124 -17.07 42.72 -27.19
N LEU A 125 -18.16 42.41 -26.46
CA LEU A 125 -19.47 42.98 -26.73
C LEU A 125 -19.52 44.49 -26.47
N HIS A 126 -18.87 44.96 -25.41
CA HIS A 126 -18.76 46.39 -25.11
C HIS A 126 -18.01 47.15 -26.20
N THR A 127 -16.91 46.60 -26.71
CA THR A 127 -16.08 47.24 -27.74
C THR A 127 -16.81 47.40 -29.08
N ILE A 128 -17.66 46.43 -29.48
CA ILE A 128 -18.45 46.55 -30.73
C ILE A 128 -19.73 47.38 -30.58
N TYR A 129 -20.25 47.52 -29.35
CA TYR A 129 -21.47 48.27 -29.08
C TYR A 129 -21.43 48.90 -27.69
N ALA A 130 -20.87 50.12 -27.64
CA ALA A 130 -20.62 50.88 -26.40
C ALA A 130 -21.84 51.04 -25.44
N PRO A 131 -23.11 51.08 -25.90
CA PRO A 131 -24.25 51.14 -24.98
C PRO A 131 -24.44 49.91 -24.08
N ILE A 132 -23.84 48.76 -24.42
CA ILE A 132 -23.77 47.60 -23.52
C ILE A 132 -22.58 47.81 -22.59
N THR A 133 -22.82 47.91 -21.28
CA THR A 133 -21.72 47.98 -20.29
C THR A 133 -20.97 46.65 -20.21
N LYS A 134 -19.71 46.65 -19.78
CA LYS A 134 -18.92 45.42 -19.58
C LYS A 134 -19.66 44.37 -18.72
N VAL A 135 -20.34 44.82 -17.65
CA VAL A 135 -21.13 43.95 -16.76
C VAL A 135 -22.36 43.37 -17.47
N GLN A 136 -23.04 44.15 -18.31
CA GLN A 136 -24.14 43.65 -19.14
C GLN A 136 -23.64 42.63 -20.17
N GLY A 137 -22.50 42.89 -20.81
CA GLY A 137 -21.85 41.95 -21.73
C GLY A 137 -21.49 40.62 -21.07
N ILE A 138 -20.84 40.67 -19.89
CA ILE A 138 -20.55 39.49 -19.04
C ILE A 138 -21.83 38.69 -18.79
N SER A 139 -22.91 39.38 -18.38
CA SER A 139 -24.19 38.75 -18.04
C SER A 139 -24.86 38.08 -19.25
N ILE A 140 -24.81 38.71 -20.42
CA ILE A 140 -25.36 38.15 -21.67
C ILE A 140 -24.65 36.83 -22.01
N ILE A 141 -23.32 36.83 -22.04
CA ILE A 141 -22.54 35.62 -22.36
C ILE A 141 -22.77 34.51 -21.33
N ALA A 142 -22.86 34.87 -20.04
CA ALA A 142 -23.11 33.92 -18.98
C ALA A 142 -24.48 33.23 -19.10
N ILE A 143 -25.54 34.00 -19.40
CA ILE A 143 -26.89 33.45 -19.60
C ILE A 143 -26.91 32.49 -20.79
N VAL A 144 -26.28 32.85 -21.91
CA VAL A 144 -26.17 31.97 -23.09
C VAL A 144 -25.43 30.68 -22.75
N SER A 145 -24.35 30.78 -21.97
CA SER A 145 -23.57 29.62 -21.49
C SER A 145 -24.39 28.69 -20.60
N LEU A 146 -25.19 29.24 -19.68
CA LEU A 146 -26.02 28.49 -18.74
C LEU A 146 -27.14 27.69 -19.45
N ILE A 147 -27.79 28.31 -20.45
CA ILE A 147 -28.87 27.67 -21.22
C ILE A 147 -28.36 26.36 -21.84
N ALA A 148 -27.18 26.37 -22.46
CA ALA A 148 -26.60 25.17 -23.08
C ALA A 148 -26.38 24.01 -22.10
N VAL A 149 -26.07 24.30 -20.82
CA VAL A 149 -25.80 23.29 -19.79
C VAL A 149 -27.06 22.67 -19.22
N ILE A 150 -28.14 23.45 -19.06
CA ILE A 150 -29.41 22.97 -18.49
C ILE A 150 -29.99 21.81 -19.32
N PHE A 151 -29.83 21.84 -20.65
CA PHE A 151 -30.34 20.80 -21.55
C PHE A 151 -29.38 19.60 -21.74
N GLY A 152 -28.12 19.69 -21.28
CA GLY A 152 -27.18 18.57 -21.17
C GLY A 152 -26.31 18.24 -22.41
N TYR A 153 -25.54 17.15 -22.32
CA TYR A 153 -24.47 16.74 -23.25
C TYR A 153 -24.83 16.83 -24.75
N LYS A 154 -26.02 16.36 -25.14
CA LYS A 154 -26.45 16.31 -26.56
C LYS A 154 -26.67 17.69 -27.18
N LEU A 155 -27.16 18.66 -26.41
CA LEU A 155 -27.34 20.03 -26.92
C LEU A 155 -25.99 20.73 -27.05
N ILE A 156 -25.09 20.53 -26.07
CA ILE A 156 -23.72 21.05 -26.12
C ILE A 156 -23.01 20.56 -27.39
N HIS A 157 -23.13 19.27 -27.75
CA HIS A 157 -22.50 18.75 -28.98
C HIS A 157 -23.07 19.37 -30.25
N LYS A 158 -24.40 19.42 -30.39
CA LYS A 158 -25.04 20.00 -31.59
C LYS A 158 -24.71 21.48 -31.76
N TYR A 159 -24.78 22.23 -30.66
CA TYR A 159 -24.43 23.65 -30.63
C TYR A 159 -22.96 23.87 -31.00
N THR A 160 -22.05 23.08 -30.42
CA THR A 160 -20.61 23.18 -30.70
C THR A 160 -20.28 22.78 -32.13
N GLN A 161 -20.92 21.76 -32.70
CA GLN A 161 -20.70 21.37 -34.10
C GLN A 161 -21.04 22.50 -35.08
N ILE A 162 -22.19 23.15 -34.89
CA ILE A 162 -22.62 24.29 -35.73
C ILE A 162 -21.62 25.45 -35.57
N LEU A 163 -21.29 25.81 -34.32
CA LEU A 163 -20.33 26.88 -34.05
C LEU A 163 -18.94 26.56 -34.57
N THR A 164 -18.49 25.30 -34.56
CA THR A 164 -17.17 24.91 -35.05
C THR A 164 -17.02 25.29 -36.52
N VAL A 165 -18.05 25.04 -37.34
CA VAL A 165 -18.05 25.38 -38.77
C VAL A 165 -18.11 26.90 -38.95
N LEU A 166 -19.03 27.58 -38.25
CA LEU A 166 -19.19 29.03 -38.35
C LEU A 166 -17.93 29.79 -37.89
N SER A 167 -17.41 29.46 -36.71
CA SER A 167 -16.19 30.03 -36.17
C SER A 167 -14.98 29.67 -37.01
N GLY A 168 -14.90 28.45 -37.57
CA GLY A 168 -13.82 28.05 -38.48
C GLY A 168 -13.80 28.84 -39.78
N LEU A 169 -14.96 29.00 -40.44
CA LEU A 169 -15.08 29.85 -41.64
C LEU A 169 -14.73 31.31 -41.33
N MET A 170 -15.21 31.80 -40.19
CA MET A 170 -14.95 33.16 -39.73
C MET A 170 -13.45 33.37 -39.39
N LEU A 171 -12.78 32.37 -38.83
CA LEU A 171 -11.34 32.38 -38.56
C LEU A 171 -10.52 32.49 -39.85
N VAL A 172 -10.87 31.71 -40.89
CA VAL A 172 -10.22 31.81 -42.21
C VAL A 172 -10.44 33.19 -42.83
N ALA A 173 -11.67 33.70 -42.76
CA ALA A 173 -12.00 35.04 -43.25
C ALA A 173 -11.24 36.14 -42.49
N ALA A 174 -11.07 35.99 -41.17
CA ALA A 174 -10.30 36.91 -40.34
C ALA A 174 -8.83 36.95 -40.75
N PHE A 175 -8.18 35.79 -40.95
CA PHE A 175 -6.81 35.74 -41.46
C PHE A 175 -6.66 36.46 -42.80
N PHE A 176 -7.57 36.18 -43.76
CA PHE A 176 -7.54 36.84 -45.06
C PHE A 176 -7.69 38.36 -44.93
N ARG A 177 -8.57 38.85 -44.05
CA ARG A 177 -8.75 40.29 -43.84
C ARG A 177 -7.56 40.93 -43.13
N VAL A 178 -7.03 40.31 -42.08
CA VAL A 178 -5.90 40.82 -41.30
C VAL A 178 -4.65 40.97 -42.18
N PHE A 179 -4.31 39.97 -43.01
CA PHE A 179 -3.15 40.04 -43.89
C PHE A 179 -3.31 41.00 -45.08
N ASN A 180 -4.55 41.35 -45.44
CA ASN A 180 -4.86 42.30 -46.52
C ASN A 180 -5.30 43.68 -45.98
N ALA A 181 -5.05 43.98 -44.71
CA ALA A 181 -5.43 45.26 -44.11
C ALA A 181 -4.64 46.42 -44.74
N GLU A 182 -5.31 47.55 -44.99
CA GLU A 182 -4.72 48.73 -45.64
C GLU A 182 -3.51 49.32 -44.87
N HIS A 183 -3.42 49.04 -43.57
CA HIS A 183 -2.39 49.55 -42.67
C HIS A 183 -1.54 48.44 -42.01
N PHE A 184 -1.29 47.34 -42.71
CA PHE A 184 -0.43 46.27 -42.19
C PHE A 184 1.05 46.70 -42.12
N PRO A 185 1.78 46.50 -40.99
CA PRO A 185 3.17 46.98 -40.86
C PRO A 185 4.12 46.35 -41.89
N ILE A 186 4.93 47.17 -42.55
CA ILE A 186 5.91 46.73 -43.56
C ILE A 186 7.05 45.93 -42.90
N ASP A 187 7.38 46.25 -41.65
CA ASP A 187 8.40 45.62 -40.82
C ASP A 187 7.82 44.54 -39.87
N PHE A 188 6.62 44.02 -40.15
CA PHE A 188 5.89 43.07 -39.28
C PHE A 188 6.75 41.92 -38.72
N PHE A 189 7.60 41.31 -39.54
CA PHE A 189 8.48 40.19 -39.13
C PHE A 189 9.70 40.63 -38.32
N GLN A 190 10.06 41.91 -38.37
CA GLN A 190 11.23 42.52 -37.71
C GLN A 190 10.86 43.16 -36.37
N LEU A 191 9.57 43.41 -36.10
CA LEU A 191 9.08 43.95 -34.83
C LEU A 191 9.28 42.95 -33.67
N GLY A 192 9.83 43.45 -32.56
CA GLY A 192 10.18 42.66 -31.38
C GLY A 192 11.57 42.02 -31.49
N GLU A 193 11.96 41.24 -30.49
CA GLU A 193 13.27 40.59 -30.46
C GLU A 193 13.16 39.15 -29.96
N PHE A 194 14.18 38.33 -30.24
CA PHE A 194 14.24 37.00 -29.64
C PHE A 194 14.75 37.11 -28.20
N SER A 195 14.02 36.51 -27.26
CA SER A 195 14.50 36.29 -25.90
C SER A 195 14.25 34.83 -25.50
N ALA A 196 15.25 34.19 -24.87
CA ALA A 196 15.10 32.81 -24.39
C ALA A 196 13.99 32.70 -23.34
N ILE A 197 13.86 33.74 -22.51
CA ILE A 197 12.83 33.90 -21.48
C ILE A 197 11.45 33.94 -22.14
N GLY A 198 11.27 34.82 -23.12
CA GLY A 198 10.01 34.96 -23.83
C GLY A 198 9.64 33.71 -24.61
N PHE A 199 10.62 33.06 -25.25
CA PHE A 199 10.40 31.82 -26.00
C PHE A 199 9.91 30.70 -25.10
N MET A 200 10.58 30.48 -23.98
CA MET A 200 10.19 29.44 -23.02
C MET A 200 8.89 29.79 -22.30
N GLY A 201 8.65 31.06 -21.95
CA GLY A 201 7.39 31.52 -21.40
C GLY A 201 6.21 31.26 -22.34
N THR A 202 6.37 31.60 -23.62
CA THR A 202 5.36 31.35 -24.67
C THR A 202 5.11 29.85 -24.87
N LEU A 203 6.17 29.04 -24.93
CA LEU A 203 6.08 27.58 -25.06
C LEU A 203 5.33 26.99 -23.87
N SER A 204 5.67 27.40 -22.64
CA SER A 204 5.02 26.97 -21.42
C SER A 204 3.54 27.32 -21.43
N ILE A 205 3.17 28.58 -21.72
CA ILE A 205 1.75 28.99 -21.79
C ILE A 205 0.97 28.14 -22.80
N ALA A 206 1.54 27.89 -23.99
CA ALA A 206 0.89 27.04 -25.00
C ALA A 206 0.74 25.58 -24.57
N ALA A 207 1.76 24.98 -23.95
CA ALA A 207 1.69 23.61 -23.44
C ALA A 207 0.67 23.46 -22.30
N LEU A 208 0.59 24.46 -21.42
CA LEU A 208 -0.33 24.49 -20.30
C LEU A 208 -1.77 24.73 -20.72
N TRP A 209 -1.97 25.57 -21.73
CA TRP A 209 -3.29 25.76 -22.34
C TRP A 209 -3.88 24.41 -22.75
N GLN A 210 -3.07 23.56 -23.39
CA GLN A 210 -3.49 22.19 -23.68
C GLN A 210 -3.76 21.42 -22.39
N LEU A 211 -2.77 21.35 -21.49
CA LEU A 211 -2.86 20.52 -20.29
C LEU A 211 -4.06 20.87 -19.40
N ALA A 212 -4.51 22.13 -19.40
CA ALA A 212 -5.72 22.56 -18.72
C ALA A 212 -6.97 21.78 -19.16
N TYR A 213 -7.02 21.25 -20.38
CA TYR A 213 -8.12 20.40 -20.86
C TYR A 213 -8.05 18.94 -20.37
N ALA A 214 -6.95 18.50 -19.77
CA ALA A 214 -6.80 17.10 -19.30
C ALA A 214 -7.92 16.65 -18.32
N PRO A 215 -8.42 17.48 -17.39
CA PRO A 215 -9.56 17.13 -16.54
C PRO A 215 -10.91 17.03 -17.28
N TYR A 216 -11.01 17.52 -18.52
CA TYR A 216 -12.26 17.58 -19.29
C TYR A 216 -12.45 16.34 -20.16
N VAL A 217 -11.36 15.79 -20.69
CA VAL A 217 -11.43 14.96 -21.90
C VAL A 217 -12.21 13.66 -21.76
N SER A 218 -12.10 12.95 -20.63
CA SER A 218 -12.88 11.72 -20.44
C SER A 218 -14.36 11.97 -20.20
N ASP A 219 -14.79 13.19 -19.86
CA ASP A 219 -16.22 13.50 -19.75
C ASP A 219 -16.92 13.39 -21.10
N TYR A 220 -16.16 13.55 -22.19
CA TYR A 220 -16.61 13.46 -23.57
C TYR A 220 -16.29 12.10 -24.19
N SER A 221 -15.07 11.60 -24.04
CA SER A 221 -14.65 10.34 -24.66
C SER A 221 -15.24 9.09 -23.98
N ARG A 222 -15.80 9.19 -22.77
CA ARG A 222 -16.52 8.07 -22.10
C ARG A 222 -17.75 7.55 -22.86
N TYR A 223 -18.29 8.33 -23.79
CA TYR A 223 -19.43 7.92 -24.62
C TYR A 223 -19.02 7.15 -25.88
N LEU A 224 -17.72 7.03 -26.16
CA LEU A 224 -17.25 6.21 -27.28
C LEU A 224 -17.45 4.72 -26.97
N PRO A 225 -17.88 3.91 -27.97
CA PRO A 225 -17.84 2.46 -27.87
C PRO A 225 -16.42 1.98 -27.56
N LYS A 226 -16.29 0.89 -26.80
CA LYS A 226 -14.98 0.34 -26.38
C LYS A 226 -14.14 -0.08 -27.59
N GLU A 227 -14.81 -0.53 -28.65
CA GLU A 227 -14.27 -0.95 -29.95
C GLU A 227 -13.63 0.18 -30.73
N THR A 228 -14.01 1.44 -30.45
CA THR A 228 -13.38 2.63 -31.08
C THR A 228 -11.88 2.66 -30.80
N GLY A 229 -11.47 2.14 -29.64
CA GLY A 229 -10.07 1.99 -29.24
C GLY A 229 -9.41 3.29 -28.77
N ALA A 230 -8.45 3.14 -27.85
CA ALA A 230 -7.68 4.22 -27.25
C ALA A 230 -6.94 5.08 -28.31
N LYS A 231 -6.40 4.45 -29.36
CA LYS A 231 -5.65 5.13 -30.43
C LYS A 231 -6.49 6.12 -31.21
N THR A 232 -7.74 5.76 -31.52
CA THR A 232 -8.65 6.62 -32.27
C THR A 232 -9.07 7.83 -31.44
N ALA A 233 -9.40 7.61 -30.16
CA ALA A 233 -9.71 8.67 -29.21
C ALA A 233 -8.52 9.62 -29.01
N PHE A 234 -7.30 9.07 -28.92
CA PHE A 234 -6.06 9.85 -28.85
C PHE A 234 -5.92 10.81 -30.03
N TRP A 235 -5.91 10.31 -31.27
CA TRP A 235 -5.64 11.16 -32.44
C TRP A 235 -6.74 12.17 -32.74
N ALA A 236 -8.00 11.82 -32.46
CA ALA A 236 -9.12 12.74 -32.60
C ALA A 236 -8.98 13.92 -31.63
N SER A 237 -8.67 13.66 -30.35
CA SER A 237 -8.46 14.70 -29.36
C SER A 237 -7.17 15.49 -29.58
N TYR A 238 -6.08 14.81 -29.97
CA TYR A 238 -4.78 15.44 -30.24
C TYR A 238 -4.92 16.50 -31.33
N TRP A 239 -5.40 16.12 -32.52
CA TRP A 239 -5.50 17.07 -33.63
C TRP A 239 -6.62 18.08 -33.43
N GLY A 240 -7.72 17.70 -32.79
CA GLY A 240 -8.81 18.62 -32.46
C GLY A 240 -8.31 19.77 -31.57
N CYS A 241 -7.69 19.44 -30.44
CA CYS A 241 -7.14 20.43 -29.52
C CYS A 241 -5.99 21.23 -30.16
N SER A 242 -4.96 20.56 -30.69
CA SER A 242 -3.76 21.25 -31.22
C SER A 242 -4.08 22.19 -32.36
N LEU A 243 -4.90 21.80 -33.34
CA LEU A 243 -5.19 22.66 -34.49
C LEU A 243 -6.10 23.82 -34.10
N GLY A 244 -7.16 23.55 -33.32
CA GLY A 244 -8.11 24.60 -32.93
C GLY A 244 -7.45 25.69 -32.09
N SER A 245 -6.55 25.30 -31.18
CA SER A 245 -5.81 26.24 -30.34
C SER A 245 -4.69 26.96 -31.09
N LEU A 246 -3.84 26.23 -31.81
CA LEU A 246 -2.69 26.81 -32.51
C LEU A 246 -3.13 27.84 -33.54
N ILE A 247 -4.11 27.51 -34.39
CA ILE A 247 -4.57 28.42 -35.45
C ILE A 247 -5.17 29.70 -34.80
N SER A 248 -5.94 29.55 -33.72
CA SER A 248 -6.51 30.70 -33.00
C SER A 248 -5.44 31.55 -32.32
N MET A 249 -4.46 30.92 -31.65
CA MET A 249 -3.33 31.61 -31.03
C MET A 249 -2.48 32.36 -32.06
N VAL A 250 -2.28 31.79 -33.25
CA VAL A 250 -1.55 32.44 -34.35
C VAL A 250 -2.29 33.67 -34.87
N LEU A 251 -3.62 33.64 -34.93
CA LEU A 251 -4.40 34.85 -35.25
C LEU A 251 -4.18 35.94 -34.19
N GLY A 252 -4.22 35.56 -32.91
CA GLY A 252 -3.93 36.46 -31.79
C GLY A 252 -2.55 37.09 -31.84
N LEU A 253 -1.51 36.26 -32.07
CA LEU A 253 -0.14 36.67 -32.32
C LEU A 253 -0.07 37.67 -33.49
N THR A 254 -0.74 37.37 -34.61
CA THR A 254 -0.72 38.21 -35.81
C THR A 254 -1.33 39.58 -35.54
N VAL A 255 -2.51 39.61 -34.92
CA VAL A 255 -3.23 40.85 -34.61
C VAL A 255 -2.42 41.75 -33.67
N SER A 256 -1.93 41.22 -32.54
CA SER A 256 -1.19 42.02 -31.57
C SER A 256 0.23 42.37 -31.99
N ARG A 257 0.77 41.71 -33.03
CA ARG A 257 2.01 42.15 -33.66
C ARG A 257 1.76 43.26 -34.69
N ALA A 258 0.60 43.27 -35.32
CA ALA A 258 0.21 44.28 -36.30
C ALA A 258 -0.44 45.55 -35.69
N TYR A 259 -0.87 45.50 -34.43
CA TYR A 259 -1.54 46.60 -33.73
C TYR A 259 -1.09 46.71 -32.26
N SER A 260 -0.78 47.92 -31.80
CA SER A 260 -0.17 48.19 -30.48
C SER A 260 -1.16 48.47 -29.34
N GLY A 261 -2.48 48.45 -29.60
CA GLY A 261 -3.52 48.65 -28.58
C GLY A 261 -4.13 47.35 -28.05
N ASN A 262 -5.36 47.42 -27.53
CA ASN A 262 -6.07 46.23 -27.03
C ASN A 262 -6.29 45.21 -28.17
N PHE A 263 -6.17 43.92 -27.87
CA PHE A 263 -6.32 42.84 -28.85
C PHE A 263 -7.67 42.91 -29.60
N ILE A 264 -8.78 43.16 -28.91
CA ILE A 264 -10.12 43.20 -29.51
C ILE A 264 -10.23 44.40 -30.47
N GLU A 265 -9.71 45.56 -30.07
CA GLU A 265 -9.64 46.75 -30.94
C GLU A 265 -8.78 46.48 -32.17
N GLY A 266 -7.62 45.84 -32.01
CA GLY A 266 -6.75 45.47 -33.11
C GLY A 266 -7.42 44.51 -34.10
N LEU A 267 -8.19 43.54 -33.59
CA LEU A 267 -8.95 42.62 -34.43
C LEU A 267 -10.01 43.36 -35.26
N ILE A 268 -10.70 44.34 -34.67
CA ILE A 268 -11.68 45.19 -35.37
C ILE A 268 -10.98 46.09 -36.40
N TYR A 269 -9.89 46.73 -36.00
CA TYR A 269 -9.11 47.65 -36.84
C TYR A 269 -8.58 46.94 -38.09
N LEU A 270 -7.93 45.77 -37.93
CA LEU A 270 -7.32 45.03 -39.03
C LEU A 270 -8.33 44.29 -39.92
N THR A 271 -9.56 44.04 -39.44
CA THR A 271 -10.58 43.37 -40.26
C THR A 271 -11.53 44.34 -41.00
N GLY A 272 -11.41 45.63 -40.68
CA GLY A 272 -12.20 46.74 -41.22
C GLY A 272 -13.45 47.00 -40.37
N THR A 273 -13.62 48.26 -39.93
CA THR A 273 -14.78 48.67 -39.13
C THR A 273 -16.08 48.52 -39.92
N GLY A 274 -17.00 47.67 -39.46
CA GLY A 274 -18.31 47.51 -40.10
C GLY A 274 -18.99 46.19 -39.75
N ILE A 275 -19.96 45.79 -40.60
CA ILE A 275 -20.80 44.59 -40.38
C ILE A 275 -19.94 43.32 -40.22
N PHE A 276 -18.83 43.22 -40.95
CA PHE A 276 -17.95 42.06 -40.89
C PHE A 276 -17.27 41.92 -39.52
N SER A 277 -16.59 42.96 -39.02
CA SER A 277 -15.92 42.93 -37.71
C SER A 277 -16.92 42.70 -36.56
N THR A 278 -18.13 43.26 -36.67
CA THR A 278 -19.21 43.00 -35.70
C THR A 278 -19.66 41.54 -35.73
N ALA A 279 -19.89 40.96 -36.91
CA ALA A 279 -20.27 39.56 -37.05
C ALA A 279 -19.16 38.61 -36.54
N LEU A 280 -17.89 38.94 -36.83
CA LEU A 280 -16.70 38.24 -36.35
C LEU A 280 -16.67 38.16 -34.82
N ILE A 281 -16.79 39.30 -34.14
CA ILE A 281 -16.77 39.36 -32.67
C ILE A 281 -17.96 38.62 -32.06
N ILE A 282 -19.16 38.74 -32.65
CA ILE A 282 -20.35 38.01 -32.18
C ILE A 282 -20.11 36.50 -32.28
N VAL A 283 -19.61 36.00 -33.42
CA VAL A 283 -19.35 34.57 -33.62
C VAL A 283 -18.33 34.04 -32.62
N PHE A 284 -17.20 34.72 -32.41
CA PHE A 284 -16.21 34.27 -31.42
C PHE A 284 -16.68 34.42 -29.97
N SER A 285 -17.56 35.39 -29.67
CA SER A 285 -18.21 35.52 -28.36
C SER A 285 -19.23 34.39 -28.11
N LEU A 286 -19.90 33.90 -29.14
CA LEU A 286 -20.69 32.67 -29.05
C LEU A 286 -19.79 31.43 -28.86
N GLY A 287 -18.59 31.42 -29.44
CA GLY A 287 -17.55 30.43 -29.14
C GLY A 287 -17.17 30.39 -27.66
N ILE A 288 -17.01 31.57 -27.02
CA ILE A 288 -16.82 31.68 -25.57
C ILE A 288 -17.97 31.02 -24.80
N ALA A 289 -19.21 31.28 -25.20
CA ALA A 289 -20.38 30.71 -24.53
C ALA A 289 -20.41 29.17 -24.63
N ALA A 290 -19.99 28.62 -25.78
CA ALA A 290 -19.85 27.17 -25.96
C ALA A 290 -18.80 26.55 -25.03
N THR A 291 -17.61 27.15 -24.95
CA THR A 291 -16.55 26.64 -24.06
C THR A 291 -16.92 26.80 -22.59
N ASN A 292 -17.62 27.88 -22.23
CA ASN A 292 -18.13 28.05 -20.88
C ASN A 292 -19.22 27.05 -20.50
N ALA A 293 -20.04 26.61 -21.46
CA ALA A 293 -20.95 25.51 -21.23
C ALA A 293 -20.16 24.23 -20.87
N MET A 294 -19.00 23.99 -21.47
CA MET A 294 -18.11 22.88 -21.10
C MET A 294 -17.52 23.06 -19.70
N ASN A 295 -16.98 24.25 -19.38
CA ASN A 295 -16.44 24.57 -18.05
C ASN A 295 -17.47 24.30 -16.95
N LEU A 296 -18.70 24.76 -17.17
CA LEU A 296 -19.78 24.62 -16.22
C LEU A 296 -20.27 23.16 -16.12
N TYR A 297 -20.36 22.43 -17.23
CA TYR A 297 -20.74 21.02 -17.24
C TYR A 297 -19.71 20.14 -16.49
N CYS A 298 -18.43 20.23 -16.86
CA CYS A 298 -17.34 19.45 -16.24
C CYS A 298 -17.11 19.86 -14.77
N GLY A 299 -17.21 21.16 -14.46
CA GLY A 299 -17.18 21.67 -13.09
C GLY A 299 -18.33 21.13 -12.23
N THR A 300 -19.51 20.99 -12.83
CA THR A 300 -20.68 20.40 -12.16
C THR A 300 -20.44 18.92 -11.84
N LEU A 301 -19.94 18.13 -12.80
CA LEU A 301 -19.63 16.70 -12.57
C LEU A 301 -18.55 16.52 -11.48
N SER A 302 -17.54 17.37 -11.47
CA SER A 302 -16.46 17.35 -10.46
C SER A 302 -16.97 17.74 -9.08
N SER A 303 -17.82 18.76 -8.98
CA SER A 303 -18.46 19.17 -7.72
C SER A 303 -19.41 18.10 -7.18
N ILE A 304 -20.17 17.45 -8.06
CA ILE A 304 -21.00 16.29 -7.70
C ILE A 304 -20.13 15.13 -7.19
N THR A 305 -18.96 14.91 -7.78
CA THR A 305 -17.99 13.90 -7.32
C THR A 305 -17.58 14.18 -5.88
N ILE A 306 -17.27 15.42 -5.52
CA ILE A 306 -16.96 15.83 -4.13
C ILE A 306 -18.15 15.54 -3.21
N LEU A 307 -19.34 16.04 -3.56
CA LEU A 307 -20.55 15.87 -2.75
C LEU A 307 -20.91 14.39 -2.56
N GLN A 308 -20.81 13.55 -3.58
CA GLN A 308 -21.05 12.11 -3.47
C GLN A 308 -19.99 11.39 -2.63
N THR A 309 -18.75 11.91 -2.60
CA THR A 309 -17.70 11.35 -1.72
C THR A 309 -18.03 11.62 -0.25
N ILE A 310 -18.56 12.80 0.07
CA ILE A 310 -18.96 13.19 1.42
C ILE A 310 -20.27 12.48 1.82
N PHE A 311 -21.27 12.53 0.94
CA PHE A 311 -22.61 11.96 1.12
C PHE A 311 -22.78 10.67 0.32
N HIS A 312 -22.06 9.60 0.70
CA HIS A 312 -21.97 8.35 -0.07
C HIS A 312 -23.29 7.68 -0.48
N ARG A 313 -24.38 7.85 0.30
CA ARG A 313 -25.71 7.27 0.00
C ARG A 313 -26.48 8.08 -1.04
N TRP A 314 -26.05 9.30 -1.33
CA TRP A 314 -26.71 10.17 -2.29
C TRP A 314 -26.28 9.80 -3.70
N SER A 315 -27.26 9.44 -4.55
CA SER A 315 -27.04 9.24 -5.97
C SER A 315 -27.51 10.49 -6.73
N PRO A 316 -26.59 11.27 -7.29
CA PRO A 316 -26.91 12.53 -7.96
C PRO A 316 -27.72 12.27 -9.23
N ARG A 317 -28.92 12.83 -9.27
CA ARG A 317 -29.83 12.83 -10.43
C ARG A 317 -29.85 14.21 -11.10
N MET A 318 -30.64 14.35 -12.16
CA MET A 318 -30.78 15.58 -12.96
C MET A 318 -30.93 16.87 -12.14
N ILE A 319 -31.82 16.88 -11.13
CA ILE A 319 -32.08 18.08 -10.29
C ILE A 319 -30.81 18.53 -9.56
N ALA A 320 -30.04 17.58 -9.02
CA ALA A 320 -28.77 17.87 -8.35
C ALA A 320 -27.78 18.55 -9.28
N ARG A 321 -27.71 18.10 -10.54
CA ARG A 321 -26.85 18.70 -11.56
C ARG A 321 -27.24 20.14 -11.86
N SER A 322 -28.53 20.42 -12.05
CA SER A 322 -29.01 21.78 -12.30
C SER A 322 -28.75 22.73 -11.13
N ILE A 323 -28.94 22.27 -9.88
CA ILE A 323 -28.66 23.08 -8.67
C ILE A 323 -27.17 23.40 -8.56
N VAL A 324 -26.30 22.39 -8.71
CA VAL A 324 -24.85 22.59 -8.63
C VAL A 324 -24.36 23.49 -9.78
N ALA A 325 -24.88 23.33 -11.00
CA ALA A 325 -24.58 24.21 -12.12
C ALA A 325 -24.99 25.66 -11.84
N LEU A 326 -26.19 25.89 -11.29
CA LEU A 326 -26.62 27.24 -10.89
C LEU A 326 -25.74 27.84 -9.79
N SER A 327 -25.27 27.04 -8.83
CA SER A 327 -24.34 27.50 -7.80
C SER A 327 -22.98 27.90 -8.39
N LEU A 328 -22.39 27.06 -9.25
CA LEU A 328 -21.11 27.37 -9.90
C LEU A 328 -21.23 28.57 -10.84
N PHE A 329 -22.35 28.70 -11.56
CA PHE A 329 -22.67 29.86 -12.38
C PHE A 329 -22.65 31.15 -11.55
N SER A 330 -23.34 31.19 -10.41
CA SER A 330 -23.39 32.37 -9.54
C SER A 330 -22.01 32.75 -9.00
N VAL A 331 -21.19 31.76 -8.63
CA VAL A 331 -19.81 32.00 -8.16
C VAL A 331 -18.94 32.55 -9.30
N ALA A 332 -19.00 31.95 -10.49
CA ALA A 332 -18.23 32.43 -11.65
C ALA A 332 -18.66 33.85 -12.07
N MET A 333 -19.95 34.15 -12.02
CA MET A 333 -20.49 35.49 -12.26
C MET A 333 -19.92 36.51 -11.29
N PHE A 334 -19.97 36.22 -9.98
CA PHE A 334 -19.38 37.09 -8.96
C PHE A 334 -17.89 37.32 -9.22
N LEU A 335 -17.12 36.26 -9.44
CA LEU A 335 -15.67 36.36 -9.72
C LEU A 335 -15.39 37.19 -10.98
N SER A 336 -16.15 36.98 -12.06
CA SER A 336 -15.96 37.71 -13.33
C SER A 336 -16.22 39.21 -13.18
N ILE A 337 -17.28 39.60 -12.47
CA ILE A 337 -17.60 41.02 -12.24
C ILE A 337 -16.53 41.66 -11.35
N SER A 338 -16.15 41.00 -10.26
CA SER A 338 -15.19 41.53 -9.29
C SER A 338 -13.74 41.61 -9.79
N SER A 339 -13.35 40.81 -10.79
CA SER A 339 -11.98 40.77 -11.33
C SER A 339 -11.83 41.38 -12.73
N SER A 340 -12.91 41.92 -13.30
CA SER A 340 -12.93 42.41 -14.69
C SER A 340 -11.91 43.52 -14.99
N ASP A 341 -11.59 44.38 -14.01
CA ASP A 341 -10.64 45.48 -14.18
C ASP A 341 -9.17 45.06 -14.07
N THR A 342 -8.86 43.95 -13.40
CA THR A 342 -7.50 43.40 -13.22
C THR A 342 -7.34 42.05 -13.90
N PHE A 343 -8.10 41.83 -14.97
CA PHE A 343 -8.26 40.54 -15.63
C PHE A 343 -6.94 39.93 -16.08
N VAL A 344 -6.09 40.70 -16.77
CA VAL A 344 -4.84 40.19 -17.36
C VAL A 344 -3.91 39.63 -16.28
N ASP A 345 -3.70 40.38 -15.20
CA ASP A 345 -2.87 39.95 -14.07
C ASP A 345 -3.47 38.75 -13.34
N SER A 346 -4.79 38.76 -13.15
CA SER A 346 -5.51 37.66 -12.49
C SER A 346 -5.46 36.37 -13.31
N TYR A 347 -5.56 36.47 -14.64
CA TYR A 347 -5.56 35.35 -15.57
C TYR A 347 -4.19 34.67 -15.68
N VAL A 348 -3.11 35.46 -15.81
CA VAL A 348 -1.75 34.93 -15.85
C VAL A 348 -1.41 34.21 -14.54
N ASN A 349 -1.68 34.84 -13.39
CA ASN A 349 -1.43 34.22 -12.09
C ASN A 349 -2.28 32.95 -11.86
N PHE A 350 -3.53 32.94 -12.34
CA PHE A 350 -4.41 31.79 -12.26
C PHE A 350 -3.89 30.59 -13.06
N ILE A 351 -3.46 30.79 -14.31
CA ILE A 351 -2.89 29.71 -15.13
C ILE A 351 -1.64 29.14 -14.48
N LEU A 352 -0.77 29.99 -13.92
CA LEU A 352 0.49 29.54 -13.32
C LEU A 352 0.28 28.79 -11.99
N LEU A 353 -0.65 29.24 -11.12
CA LEU A 353 -1.01 28.52 -9.89
C LEU A 353 -1.58 27.13 -10.18
N LEU A 354 -2.37 27.03 -11.24
CA LEU A 354 -2.96 25.78 -11.70
C LEU A 354 -1.88 24.75 -12.10
N MET A 355 -0.75 25.22 -12.66
CA MET A 355 0.35 24.35 -13.11
C MET A 355 0.89 23.50 -11.97
N CYS A 356 1.21 24.13 -10.84
CA CYS A 356 1.87 23.46 -9.73
C CYS A 356 1.09 22.24 -9.25
N VAL A 357 -0.23 22.28 -9.44
CA VAL A 357 -1.15 21.31 -8.88
C VAL A 357 -1.61 20.27 -9.91
N LEU A 358 -1.83 20.64 -11.17
CA LEU A 358 -2.27 19.69 -12.19
C LEU A 358 -1.15 18.80 -12.73
N ILE A 359 0.07 19.32 -12.87
CA ILE A 359 1.19 18.57 -13.44
C ILE A 359 1.50 17.29 -12.65
N PRO A 360 1.62 17.33 -11.31
CA PRO A 360 1.83 16.11 -10.53
C PRO A 360 0.66 15.13 -10.65
N TRP A 361 -0.58 15.62 -10.75
CA TRP A 361 -1.74 14.75 -10.98
C TRP A 361 -1.68 14.07 -12.35
N THR A 362 -1.38 14.80 -13.43
CA THR A 362 -1.23 14.23 -14.77
C THR A 362 -0.14 13.17 -14.79
N ALA A 363 1.03 13.45 -14.20
CA ALA A 363 2.13 12.49 -14.09
C ALA A 363 1.66 11.19 -13.39
N ILE A 364 1.04 11.32 -12.21
CA ILE A 364 0.55 10.18 -11.44
C ILE A 364 -0.53 9.43 -12.21
N ASN A 365 -1.52 10.11 -12.76
CA ASN A 365 -2.63 9.48 -13.48
C ASN A 365 -2.15 8.68 -14.70
N LEU A 366 -1.29 9.27 -15.53
CA LEU A 366 -0.79 8.60 -16.74
C LEU A 366 0.14 7.43 -16.39
N VAL A 367 1.03 7.61 -15.40
CA VAL A 367 1.90 6.52 -14.96
C VAL A 367 1.09 5.38 -14.35
N ASP A 368 0.14 5.70 -13.47
CA ASP A 368 -0.72 4.70 -12.84
C ASP A 368 -1.53 3.92 -13.88
N TYR A 369 -2.10 4.62 -14.87
CA TYR A 369 -2.94 4.00 -15.88
C TYR A 369 -2.13 3.15 -16.87
N TYR A 370 -1.07 3.69 -17.47
CA TYR A 370 -0.37 3.01 -18.55
C TYR A 370 0.69 2.02 -18.05
N PHE A 371 1.34 2.29 -16.91
CA PHE A 371 2.51 1.54 -16.45
C PHE A 371 2.31 0.73 -15.17
N ILE A 372 1.35 1.10 -14.30
CA ILE A 372 1.07 0.34 -13.06
C ILE A 372 -0.11 -0.62 -13.26
N HIS A 373 -1.22 -0.11 -13.81
CA HIS A 373 -2.46 -0.87 -13.99
C HIS A 373 -2.74 -1.28 -15.44
N HIS A 374 -1.90 -0.87 -16.40
CA HIS A 374 -1.99 -1.26 -17.81
C HIS A 374 -3.41 -1.17 -18.42
N ALA A 375 -4.10 -0.04 -18.18
CA ALA A 375 -5.48 0.24 -18.60
C ALA A 375 -6.59 -0.61 -17.93
N GLU A 376 -6.26 -1.41 -16.91
CA GLU A 376 -7.20 -2.24 -16.17
C GLU A 376 -7.55 -1.64 -14.81
N TYR A 377 -8.75 -1.05 -14.70
CA TYR A 377 -9.29 -0.58 -13.43
C TYR A 377 -10.62 -1.26 -13.10
N ASP A 378 -10.81 -1.62 -11.84
CA ASP A 378 -12.11 -1.99 -11.27
C ASP A 378 -12.99 -0.73 -11.06
N VAL A 379 -13.65 -0.27 -12.12
CA VAL A 379 -14.55 0.91 -12.11
C VAL A 379 -15.62 0.84 -11.02
N PRO A 380 -16.27 -0.31 -10.72
CA PRO A 380 -17.21 -0.41 -9.61
C PRO A 380 -16.64 0.02 -8.26
N SER A 381 -15.34 -0.23 -7.99
CA SER A 381 -14.70 0.20 -6.75
C SER A 381 -14.63 1.72 -6.58
N PHE A 382 -14.71 2.51 -7.66
CA PHE A 382 -14.75 3.97 -7.56
C PHE A 382 -15.98 4.47 -6.80
N PHE A 383 -17.05 3.67 -6.69
CA PHE A 383 -18.30 4.05 -6.06
C PHE A 383 -18.55 3.35 -4.71
N LYS A 384 -17.67 2.44 -4.28
CA LYS A 384 -17.79 1.74 -2.99
C LYS A 384 -17.40 2.67 -1.84
N ARG A 385 -18.12 2.58 -0.71
CA ARG A 385 -17.91 3.43 0.48
C ARG A 385 -16.49 3.35 1.03
N ASP A 386 -15.88 2.18 0.99
CA ASP A 386 -14.52 1.91 1.46
C ASP A 386 -13.44 2.19 0.40
N GLY A 387 -13.83 2.68 -0.79
CA GLY A 387 -12.97 2.82 -1.95
C GLY A 387 -12.64 1.49 -2.65
N GLY A 388 -13.31 0.40 -2.27
CA GLY A 388 -13.17 -0.90 -2.89
C GLY A 388 -11.73 -1.40 -2.90
N ILE A 389 -11.21 -1.82 -4.06
CA ILE A 389 -9.81 -2.26 -4.17
C ILE A 389 -8.83 -1.11 -3.91
N TYR A 390 -9.22 0.14 -4.17
CA TYR A 390 -8.36 1.33 -4.08
C TYR A 390 -8.22 1.91 -2.68
N GLY A 391 -9.16 1.58 -1.77
CA GLY A 391 -9.15 2.03 -0.39
C GLY A 391 -9.46 3.52 -0.23
N TYR A 392 -9.41 3.99 1.02
CA TYR A 392 -9.69 5.39 1.36
C TYR A 392 -8.63 6.38 0.86
N PHE A 393 -7.35 6.02 1.01
CA PHE A 393 -6.21 6.86 0.67
C PHE A 393 -5.12 6.01 0.02
N ASN A 394 -4.63 6.44 -1.13
CA ASN A 394 -3.40 5.93 -1.72
C ASN A 394 -2.24 6.84 -1.31
N TRP A 395 -1.57 6.50 -0.21
CA TRP A 395 -0.45 7.27 0.33
C TRP A 395 0.71 7.44 -0.64
N PRO A 396 1.16 6.41 -1.39
CA PRO A 396 2.10 6.58 -2.51
C PRO A 396 1.75 7.75 -3.44
N ALA A 397 0.52 7.80 -3.96
CA ALA A 397 0.08 8.84 -4.87
C ALA A 397 0.04 10.21 -4.18
N LEU A 398 -0.54 10.30 -2.98
CA LEU A 398 -0.63 11.56 -2.22
C LEU A 398 0.75 12.13 -1.87
N THR A 399 1.69 11.28 -1.47
CA THR A 399 3.07 11.71 -1.16
C THR A 399 3.79 12.18 -2.42
N CYS A 400 3.70 11.44 -3.52
CA CYS A 400 4.31 11.86 -4.80
C CYS A 400 3.69 13.16 -5.32
N TYR A 401 2.39 13.36 -5.10
CA TYR A 401 1.68 14.57 -5.48
C TYR A 401 2.15 15.80 -4.70
N ILE A 402 2.27 15.70 -3.38
CA ILE A 402 2.80 16.78 -2.53
C ILE A 402 4.26 17.08 -2.87
N ILE A 403 5.10 16.05 -3.05
CA ILE A 403 6.49 16.23 -3.50
C ILE A 403 6.52 16.93 -4.86
N GLY A 404 5.64 16.53 -5.76
CA GLY A 404 5.48 17.14 -7.08
C GLY A 404 5.16 18.63 -7.01
N ILE A 405 4.26 19.04 -6.12
CA ILE A 405 3.97 20.47 -5.91
C ILE A 405 5.22 21.18 -5.37
N LEU A 406 5.86 20.63 -4.34
CA LEU A 406 7.00 21.25 -3.67
C LEU A 406 8.23 21.40 -4.57
N ILE A 407 8.49 20.42 -5.44
CA ILE A 407 9.67 20.45 -6.32
C ILE A 407 9.53 21.45 -7.47
N GLN A 408 8.30 21.83 -7.82
CA GLN A 408 8.04 22.82 -8.87
C GLN A 408 8.28 24.25 -8.38
N ILE A 409 7.99 24.54 -7.10
CA ILE A 409 8.04 25.89 -6.52
C ILE A 409 9.35 26.63 -6.86
N PRO A 410 10.56 26.04 -6.69
CA PRO A 410 11.80 26.76 -6.99
C PRO A 410 12.02 27.15 -8.46
N PHE A 411 11.27 26.54 -9.40
CA PHE A 411 11.38 26.75 -10.84
C PHE A 411 10.26 27.64 -11.40
N LEU A 412 9.36 28.14 -10.56
CA LEU A 412 8.29 29.04 -10.97
C LEU A 412 8.83 30.44 -11.29
N SER A 413 8.33 31.03 -12.37
CA SER A 413 8.57 32.43 -12.72
C SER A 413 7.24 33.11 -13.00
N THR A 414 6.71 33.82 -12.01
CA THR A 414 5.43 34.54 -12.10
C THR A 414 5.59 35.97 -11.60
N PRO A 415 4.69 36.91 -11.98
CA PRO A 415 4.71 38.27 -11.44
C PRO A 415 4.61 38.32 -9.91
N LEU A 416 3.93 37.35 -9.28
CA LEU A 416 3.75 37.28 -7.82
C LEU A 416 4.91 36.58 -7.09
N TYR A 417 5.61 35.68 -7.77
CA TYR A 417 6.65 34.87 -7.16
C TYR A 417 7.64 34.36 -8.20
N MET A 418 8.92 34.61 -7.94
CA MET A 418 10.03 34.09 -8.73
C MET A 418 10.94 33.22 -7.85
N GLY A 419 11.00 31.92 -8.19
CA GLY A 419 11.74 30.91 -7.46
C GLY A 419 13.27 31.02 -7.66
N SER A 420 14.04 30.49 -6.70
CA SER A 420 15.50 30.63 -6.70
C SER A 420 16.18 30.01 -7.93
N PHE A 421 15.67 28.88 -8.45
CA PHE A 421 16.22 28.27 -9.66
C PHE A 421 15.73 28.98 -10.92
N ALA A 422 14.50 29.49 -10.95
CA ALA A 422 14.04 30.34 -12.04
C ALA A 422 14.94 31.58 -12.21
N LYS A 423 15.36 32.24 -11.11
CA LYS A 423 16.31 33.36 -11.17
C LYS A 423 17.65 32.98 -11.79
N LEU A 424 18.18 31.80 -11.42
CA LEU A 424 19.45 31.29 -11.96
C LEU A 424 19.35 30.95 -13.45
N LEU A 425 18.16 30.59 -13.93
CA LEU A 425 17.87 30.29 -15.33
C LEU A 425 17.50 31.53 -16.14
N GLY A 426 17.71 32.73 -15.61
CA GLY A 426 17.32 33.97 -16.25
C GLY A 426 15.81 34.12 -16.34
N GLU A 427 15.08 33.86 -15.26
CA GLU A 427 13.61 34.05 -15.14
C GLU A 427 12.77 33.12 -16.03
N VAL A 428 13.36 32.05 -16.58
CA VAL A 428 12.64 31.04 -17.36
C VAL A 428 11.81 30.13 -16.45
N ASP A 429 10.51 30.00 -16.74
CA ASP A 429 9.65 29.00 -16.10
C ASP A 429 9.73 27.64 -16.81
N ILE A 430 10.36 26.67 -16.15
CA ILE A 430 10.40 25.25 -16.56
C ILE A 430 9.71 24.32 -15.55
N SER A 431 8.91 24.87 -14.64
CA SER A 431 8.32 24.15 -13.52
C SER A 431 7.50 22.93 -13.99
N TRP A 432 6.73 23.07 -15.07
CA TRP A 432 5.92 21.98 -15.62
C TRP A 432 6.74 20.78 -16.10
N ALA A 433 7.86 21.03 -16.77
CA ALA A 433 8.75 19.99 -17.25
C ALA A 433 9.39 19.26 -16.06
N VAL A 434 9.89 20.00 -15.07
CA VAL A 434 10.46 19.44 -13.84
C VAL A 434 9.42 18.59 -13.10
N GLY A 435 8.20 19.10 -12.93
CA GLY A 435 7.11 18.37 -12.30
C GLY A 435 6.81 17.04 -12.98
N LEU A 436 6.68 17.03 -14.32
CA LEU A 436 6.42 15.80 -15.08
C LEU A 436 7.59 14.81 -15.01
N PHE A 437 8.82 15.25 -15.30
CA PHE A 437 9.99 14.38 -15.39
C PHE A 437 10.47 13.86 -14.04
N VAL A 438 10.17 14.54 -12.93
CA VAL A 438 10.51 14.04 -11.60
C VAL A 438 9.38 13.18 -11.00
N VAL A 439 8.12 13.62 -11.09
CA VAL A 439 7.01 12.90 -10.46
C VAL A 439 6.73 11.57 -11.16
N SER A 440 6.88 11.49 -12.49
CA SER A 440 6.59 10.27 -13.24
C SER A 440 7.45 9.06 -12.81
N PRO A 441 8.80 9.13 -12.83
CA PRO A 441 9.64 8.02 -12.37
C PRO A 441 9.53 7.82 -10.85
N LEU A 442 9.36 8.89 -10.07
CA LEU A 442 9.16 8.79 -8.62
C LEU A 442 7.92 7.96 -8.29
N TYR A 443 6.77 8.31 -8.88
CA TYR A 443 5.53 7.58 -8.65
C TYR A 443 5.63 6.14 -9.14
N TYR A 444 6.21 5.90 -10.33
CA TYR A 444 6.41 4.54 -10.84
C TYR A 444 7.19 3.66 -9.85
N VAL A 445 8.31 4.16 -9.32
CA VAL A 445 9.14 3.43 -8.36
C VAL A 445 8.37 3.20 -7.04
N VAL A 446 7.77 4.25 -6.48
CA VAL A 446 7.05 4.15 -5.21
C VAL A 446 5.86 3.19 -5.33
N ALA A 447 5.07 3.30 -6.40
CA ALA A 447 3.90 2.44 -6.64
C ALA A 447 4.29 0.98 -6.94
N SER A 448 5.36 0.75 -7.71
CA SER A 448 5.86 -0.60 -8.03
C SER A 448 6.38 -1.33 -6.79
N LEU A 449 6.97 -0.58 -5.84
CA LEU A 449 7.38 -1.12 -4.55
C LEU A 449 6.20 -1.36 -3.60
N TYR A 450 5.03 -0.79 -3.90
CA TYR A 450 3.82 -0.83 -3.09
C TYR A 450 2.80 -1.92 -3.52
N LYS A 451 3.25 -3.00 -4.19
CA LYS A 451 2.38 -4.04 -4.75
C LYS A 451 1.27 -4.53 -3.81
N ARG A 452 0.04 -4.57 -4.35
CA ARG A 452 -1.12 -5.21 -3.72
C ARG A 452 -1.06 -6.73 -3.94
N THR A 453 -0.64 -7.47 -2.92
CA THR A 453 -0.21 -8.88 -2.99
C THR A 453 -1.24 -9.98 -2.69
N LEU A 454 -2.55 -9.72 -2.58
CA LEU A 454 -3.51 -10.80 -2.29
C LEU A 454 -4.71 -10.72 -3.25
N PRO A 455 -5.04 -11.79 -3.98
CA PRO A 455 -6.23 -11.84 -4.84
C PRO A 455 -7.49 -11.73 -3.98
N ARG A 456 -8.50 -10.98 -4.45
CA ARG A 456 -9.81 -10.94 -3.78
C ARG A 456 -10.65 -12.12 -4.24
N VAL A 457 -11.06 -12.95 -3.28
CA VAL A 457 -12.03 -14.04 -3.49
C VAL A 457 -13.38 -13.60 -2.93
N ALA A 458 -14.47 -13.72 -3.70
CA ALA A 458 -15.81 -13.39 -3.24
C ALA A 458 -16.36 -14.51 -2.33
N ASN A 459 -17.20 -14.16 -1.34
CA ASN A 459 -17.78 -15.16 -0.43
C ASN A 459 -18.64 -16.19 -1.20
N ILE A 460 -19.34 -15.76 -2.25
CA ILE A 460 -20.17 -16.66 -3.06
C ILE A 460 -19.35 -17.75 -3.75
N ASP A 461 -18.12 -17.43 -4.19
CA ASP A 461 -17.22 -18.41 -4.81
C ASP A 461 -16.78 -19.46 -3.78
N LEU A 462 -16.51 -19.04 -2.54
CA LEU A 462 -16.13 -19.93 -1.45
C LEU A 462 -17.27 -20.85 -1.00
N GLN A 463 -18.52 -20.38 -1.09
CA GLN A 463 -19.71 -21.14 -0.72
C GLN A 463 -20.08 -22.20 -1.76
N GLN A 464 -19.83 -21.91 -3.05
CA GLN A 464 -20.23 -22.78 -4.15
C GLN A 464 -19.15 -23.80 -4.54
N GLN A 465 -17.90 -23.59 -4.15
CA GLN A 465 -16.78 -24.45 -4.51
C GLN A 465 -16.40 -25.42 -3.38
N GLY A 466 -16.35 -26.72 -3.68
CA GLY A 466 -15.70 -27.72 -2.83
C GLY A 466 -14.19 -27.76 -3.08
N TYR A 467 -13.41 -27.90 -2.01
CA TYR A 467 -11.95 -28.01 -2.05
C TYR A 467 -11.49 -29.41 -1.65
N ASP A 468 -10.44 -29.92 -2.30
CA ASP A 468 -9.86 -31.21 -1.90
C ASP A 468 -9.21 -31.11 -0.53
N TYR A 469 -8.42 -30.05 -0.34
CA TYR A 469 -7.77 -29.78 0.94
C TYR A 469 -8.11 -28.37 1.42
N VAL A 470 -8.51 -28.26 2.69
CA VAL A 470 -8.67 -26.98 3.37
C VAL A 470 -7.65 -26.90 4.48
N ILE A 471 -6.84 -25.84 4.48
CA ILE A 471 -5.78 -25.59 5.45
C ILE A 471 -6.16 -24.38 6.29
N VAL A 472 -6.29 -24.57 7.60
CA VAL A 472 -6.68 -23.52 8.54
C VAL A 472 -5.45 -22.92 9.19
N GLY A 473 -5.10 -21.70 8.79
CA GLY A 473 -3.95 -20.94 9.27
C GLY A 473 -2.86 -20.81 8.20
N ALA A 474 -2.62 -19.59 7.70
CA ALA A 474 -1.52 -19.30 6.78
C ALA A 474 -0.20 -19.03 7.53
N GLY A 475 0.03 -19.77 8.60
CA GLY A 475 1.23 -19.71 9.44
C GLY A 475 2.43 -20.41 8.82
N SER A 476 3.42 -20.76 9.66
CA SER A 476 4.68 -21.37 9.21
C SER A 476 4.48 -22.72 8.52
N SER A 477 3.71 -23.61 9.12
CA SER A 477 3.41 -24.95 8.56
C SER A 477 2.39 -24.87 7.43
N GLY A 478 1.26 -24.19 7.63
CA GLY A 478 0.18 -24.11 6.63
C GLY A 478 0.61 -23.49 5.29
N SER A 479 1.54 -22.53 5.32
CA SER A 479 2.12 -21.96 4.08
C SER A 479 2.88 -22.99 3.25
N VAL A 480 3.62 -23.89 3.90
CA VAL A 480 4.37 -24.98 3.24
C VAL A 480 3.40 -26.00 2.66
N ILE A 481 2.44 -26.44 3.46
CA ILE A 481 1.44 -27.45 3.05
C ILE A 481 0.67 -26.95 1.83
N ALA A 482 0.23 -25.68 1.83
CA ALA A 482 -0.44 -25.09 0.68
C ALA A 482 0.43 -25.07 -0.59
N LYS A 483 1.72 -24.78 -0.45
CA LYS A 483 2.68 -24.79 -1.55
C LYS A 483 2.83 -26.18 -2.15
N ARG A 484 3.04 -27.20 -1.33
CA ARG A 484 3.27 -28.58 -1.77
C ARG A 484 2.01 -29.21 -2.36
N LEU A 485 0.87 -29.13 -1.66
CA LEU A 485 -0.37 -29.76 -2.15
C LEU A 485 -0.89 -29.12 -3.44
N SER A 486 -0.66 -27.82 -3.65
CA SER A 486 -1.07 -27.14 -4.90
C SER A 486 -0.08 -27.33 -6.06
N GLU A 487 1.01 -28.08 -5.91
CA GLU A 487 1.91 -28.43 -7.02
C GLU A 487 1.24 -29.30 -8.07
N ASN A 488 0.31 -30.17 -7.64
CA ASN A 488 -0.54 -30.92 -8.56
C ASN A 488 -1.70 -30.01 -9.03
N PRO A 489 -1.78 -29.67 -10.33
CA PRO A 489 -2.84 -28.78 -10.84
C PRO A 489 -4.25 -29.36 -10.72
N ASN A 490 -4.39 -30.68 -10.51
CA ASN A 490 -5.66 -31.35 -10.31
C ASN A 490 -6.16 -31.31 -8.86
N THR A 491 -5.35 -30.79 -7.94
CA THR A 491 -5.69 -30.70 -6.51
C THR A 491 -6.12 -29.28 -6.16
N ARG A 492 -7.38 -29.10 -5.72
CA ARG A 492 -7.91 -27.81 -5.27
C ARG A 492 -7.61 -27.58 -3.79
N VAL A 493 -6.85 -26.53 -3.49
CA VAL A 493 -6.41 -26.19 -2.13
C VAL A 493 -6.99 -24.84 -1.71
N CYS A 494 -7.59 -24.79 -0.52
CA CYS A 494 -8.01 -23.54 0.12
C CYS A 494 -7.17 -23.28 1.38
N LEU A 495 -6.44 -22.16 1.42
CA LEU A 495 -5.66 -21.72 2.57
C LEU A 495 -6.37 -20.54 3.24
N ILE A 496 -6.80 -20.73 4.49
CA ILE A 496 -7.60 -19.76 5.25
C ILE A 496 -6.75 -19.10 6.33
N GLU A 497 -6.88 -17.78 6.50
CA GLU A 497 -6.21 -17.01 7.51
C GLU A 497 -7.15 -15.97 8.14
N ALA A 498 -7.21 -15.96 9.48
CA ALA A 498 -8.03 -15.01 10.23
C ALA A 498 -7.48 -13.57 10.15
N GLY A 499 -6.17 -13.43 9.98
CA GLY A 499 -5.50 -12.15 9.76
C GLY A 499 -5.60 -11.61 8.34
N GLY A 500 -5.21 -10.35 8.19
CA GLY A 500 -5.15 -9.67 6.89
C GLY A 500 -3.80 -9.78 6.19
N SER A 501 -3.56 -8.89 5.21
CA SER A 501 -2.32 -8.84 4.42
C SER A 501 -1.09 -8.41 5.23
N ASP A 502 0.09 -8.90 4.84
CA ASP A 502 1.38 -8.57 5.43
C ASP A 502 2.06 -7.30 4.89
N ARG A 503 1.38 -6.49 4.07
CA ARG A 503 1.93 -5.33 3.32
C ARG A 503 2.57 -4.22 4.15
N SER A 504 2.51 -4.28 5.48
CA SER A 504 3.04 -3.21 6.33
C SER A 504 4.57 -3.21 6.30
N PRO A 505 5.22 -2.04 6.12
CA PRO A 505 6.67 -1.94 6.30
C PRO A 505 7.13 -2.40 7.69
N ARG A 506 6.26 -2.31 8.71
CA ARG A 506 6.52 -2.79 10.08
C ARG A 506 6.77 -4.30 10.14
N ILE A 507 6.29 -5.07 9.16
CA ILE A 507 6.52 -6.51 9.03
C ILE A 507 7.83 -6.76 8.29
N HIS A 508 8.04 -6.10 7.15
CA HIS A 508 9.16 -6.42 6.26
C HIS A 508 10.50 -5.85 6.73
N ILE A 509 10.50 -4.72 7.42
CA ILE A 509 11.69 -4.11 8.01
C ILE A 509 11.99 -4.85 9.33
N PRO A 510 13.18 -5.46 9.50
CA PRO A 510 13.54 -6.23 10.70
C PRO A 510 13.24 -5.53 12.04
N SER A 511 13.58 -4.24 12.16
CA SER A 511 13.36 -3.46 13.39
C SER A 511 11.88 -3.19 13.68
N GLY A 512 10.99 -3.40 12.71
CA GLY A 512 9.55 -3.21 12.88
C GLY A 512 8.93 -4.19 13.87
N THR A 513 9.60 -5.32 14.16
CA THR A 513 9.22 -6.36 15.13
C THR A 513 8.71 -5.79 16.46
N ILE A 514 9.41 -4.77 16.98
CA ILE A 514 9.09 -4.17 18.28
C ILE A 514 7.70 -3.52 18.32
N THR A 515 7.15 -3.19 17.15
CA THR A 515 5.83 -2.56 17.05
C THR A 515 4.70 -3.55 16.83
N LEU A 516 5.02 -4.82 16.53
CA LEU A 516 4.05 -5.83 16.12
C LEU A 516 3.44 -6.56 17.32
N TYR A 517 4.22 -6.84 18.37
CA TYR A 517 3.78 -7.68 19.48
C TYR A 517 2.59 -7.11 20.27
N LYS A 518 2.41 -5.77 20.31
CA LYS A 518 1.25 -5.10 20.95
C LYS A 518 0.20 -4.63 19.92
N SER A 519 0.35 -4.98 18.65
CA SER A 519 -0.57 -4.52 17.60
C SER A 519 -1.90 -5.25 17.70
N LYS A 520 -3.02 -4.52 17.85
CA LYS A 520 -4.37 -5.09 17.78
C LYS A 520 -4.75 -5.66 16.40
N LYS A 521 -3.99 -5.28 15.35
CA LYS A 521 -4.24 -5.70 13.97
C LYS A 521 -3.49 -6.97 13.59
N TYR A 522 -2.22 -7.07 13.98
CA TYR A 522 -1.32 -8.13 13.53
C TYR A 522 -1.01 -9.17 14.61
N SER A 523 -1.53 -9.00 15.82
CA SER A 523 -1.35 -9.91 16.94
C SER A 523 -2.70 -10.26 17.57
N TRP A 524 -2.90 -11.52 17.92
CA TRP A 524 -4.03 -11.98 18.73
C TRP A 524 -4.01 -11.39 20.15
N ASN A 525 -2.83 -11.07 20.69
CA ASN A 525 -2.64 -10.52 22.04
C ASN A 525 -3.35 -11.30 23.16
N PHE A 526 -3.13 -12.62 23.22
CA PHE A 526 -3.61 -13.41 24.34
C PHE A 526 -2.89 -13.05 25.64
N TYR A 527 -3.47 -13.48 26.75
CA TYR A 527 -2.88 -13.41 28.08
C TYR A 527 -3.05 -14.76 28.78
N SER A 528 -2.07 -15.13 29.60
CA SER A 528 -2.22 -16.31 30.45
C SER A 528 -3.24 -16.08 31.56
N THR A 529 -3.76 -17.17 32.11
CA THR A 529 -4.34 -17.15 33.45
C THR A 529 -3.28 -16.69 34.47
N PRO A 530 -3.69 -16.18 35.65
CA PRO A 530 -2.76 -15.85 36.72
C PRO A 530 -1.84 -17.03 37.06
N GLN A 531 -0.55 -16.85 36.86
CA GLN A 531 0.43 -17.91 37.07
C GLN A 531 0.75 -18.04 38.56
N LYS A 532 0.20 -19.09 39.20
CA LYS A 532 0.24 -19.30 40.67
C LYS A 532 1.64 -19.14 41.27
N ARG A 533 2.66 -19.65 40.57
CA ARG A 533 4.06 -19.67 41.02
C ARG A 533 4.89 -18.49 40.50
N LEU A 534 4.29 -17.57 39.74
CA LEU A 534 4.90 -16.31 39.30
C LEU A 534 4.15 -15.11 39.90
N ASN A 535 3.87 -15.17 41.21
CA ASN A 535 3.15 -14.12 41.95
C ASN A 535 1.78 -13.75 41.34
N ASN A 536 1.06 -14.73 40.77
CA ASN A 536 -0.23 -14.52 40.10
C ASN A 536 -0.19 -13.51 38.94
N ARG A 537 0.99 -13.26 38.36
CA ARG A 537 1.11 -12.40 37.17
C ARG A 537 0.42 -13.06 35.98
N GLN A 538 -0.22 -12.22 35.17
CA GLN A 538 -0.65 -12.61 33.83
C GLN A 538 0.45 -12.31 32.82
N ILE A 539 0.77 -13.29 31.99
CA ILE A 539 1.83 -13.18 31.00
C ILE A 539 1.22 -12.84 29.65
N HIS A 540 1.76 -11.82 28.96
CA HIS A 540 1.32 -11.45 27.61
C HIS A 540 1.84 -12.46 26.59
N VAL A 541 0.95 -12.98 25.75
CA VAL A 541 1.23 -14.04 24.76
C VAL A 541 0.85 -13.55 23.35
N PRO A 542 1.71 -12.75 22.70
CA PRO A 542 1.48 -12.32 21.33
C PRO A 542 1.58 -13.50 20.35
N ARG A 543 0.65 -13.55 19.37
CA ARG A 543 0.65 -14.52 18.27
C ARG A 543 0.27 -13.81 16.98
N GLY A 544 0.95 -14.13 15.87
CA GLY A 544 0.65 -13.48 14.60
C GLY A 544 -0.79 -13.74 14.14
N LYS A 545 -1.52 -12.65 13.85
CA LYS A 545 -2.84 -12.65 13.18
C LYS A 545 -2.70 -11.92 11.83
N VAL A 546 -1.99 -12.56 10.90
CA VAL A 546 -1.61 -12.03 9.58
C VAL A 546 -1.12 -13.19 8.73
N VAL A 547 -1.19 -13.09 7.40
CA VAL A 547 -0.53 -14.08 6.53
C VAL A 547 0.96 -14.24 6.89
N GLY A 548 1.41 -15.50 6.97
CA GLY A 548 2.70 -15.90 7.54
C GLY A 548 2.65 -16.18 9.04
N GLY A 549 1.54 -15.88 9.71
CA GLY A 549 1.34 -16.08 11.14
C GLY A 549 2.45 -15.43 11.98
N SER A 550 2.95 -16.16 12.98
CA SER A 550 4.01 -15.68 13.87
C SER A 550 5.36 -15.46 13.16
N SER A 551 5.62 -16.08 12.00
CA SER A 551 6.85 -15.82 11.22
C SER A 551 6.91 -14.38 10.67
N SER A 552 5.74 -13.75 10.48
CA SER A 552 5.63 -12.33 10.09
C SER A 552 5.91 -11.34 11.22
N MET A 553 6.15 -11.82 12.45
CA MET A 553 6.45 -10.96 13.61
C MET A 553 7.63 -11.42 14.49
N ASN A 554 8.19 -12.61 14.25
CA ASN A 554 9.28 -13.15 15.08
C ASN A 554 10.61 -12.36 14.95
N SER A 555 11.65 -12.74 15.70
CA SER A 555 12.99 -12.15 15.55
C SER A 555 13.82 -12.75 14.40
N MET A 556 13.20 -13.52 13.50
CA MET A 556 13.80 -14.16 12.31
C MET A 556 14.90 -15.19 12.57
N ILE A 557 15.22 -15.51 13.82
CA ILE A 557 16.26 -16.48 14.18
C ILE A 557 15.96 -17.85 13.55
N TYR A 558 16.97 -18.42 12.88
CA TYR A 558 16.90 -19.74 12.26
C TYR A 558 17.65 -20.79 13.10
N ILE A 559 16.88 -21.54 13.89
CA ILE A 559 17.36 -22.64 14.73
C ILE A 559 16.44 -23.85 14.52
N ARG A 560 17.02 -25.04 14.45
CA ARG A 560 16.30 -26.31 14.24
C ARG A 560 16.06 -27.10 15.52
N GLY A 561 16.75 -26.81 16.62
CA GLY A 561 16.82 -27.70 17.77
C GLY A 561 18.03 -28.63 17.69
N ASN A 562 18.14 -29.56 18.64
CA ASN A 562 19.18 -30.59 18.64
C ASN A 562 18.66 -31.89 18.01
N ALA A 563 19.54 -32.66 17.37
CA ALA A 563 19.22 -34.00 16.85
C ALA A 563 18.55 -34.88 17.93
N SER A 564 19.06 -34.85 19.16
CA SER A 564 18.55 -35.62 20.28
C SER A 564 17.09 -35.32 20.63
N ASP A 565 16.60 -34.12 20.31
CA ASP A 565 15.21 -33.75 20.61
C ASP A 565 14.24 -34.58 19.74
N TYR A 566 14.60 -34.78 18.47
CA TYR A 566 13.85 -35.54 17.47
C TYR A 566 14.00 -37.05 17.67
N ASP A 567 15.21 -37.51 17.99
CA ASP A 567 15.44 -38.93 18.33
C ASP A 567 14.62 -39.33 19.56
N ASN A 568 14.53 -38.46 20.57
CA ASN A 568 13.65 -38.67 21.73
C ASN A 568 12.15 -38.69 21.35
N TRP A 569 11.70 -37.94 20.33
CA TRP A 569 10.32 -38.07 19.85
C TRP A 569 10.07 -39.47 19.28
N GLU A 570 11.01 -40.00 18.49
CA GLU A 570 10.93 -41.35 17.94
C GLU A 570 10.98 -42.42 19.04
N GLU A 571 11.87 -42.30 20.03
CA GLU A 571 11.93 -43.19 21.20
C GLU A 571 10.60 -43.24 21.97
N LYS A 572 9.83 -42.14 21.97
CA LYS A 572 8.48 -42.07 22.54
C LYS A 572 7.38 -42.65 21.65
N GLY A 573 7.75 -43.34 20.57
CA GLY A 573 6.83 -44.01 19.65
C GLY A 573 6.36 -43.13 18.48
N CYS A 574 6.93 -41.95 18.27
CA CYS A 574 6.66 -41.13 17.08
C CYS A 574 7.52 -41.59 15.90
N THR A 575 7.29 -42.83 15.44
CA THR A 575 8.12 -43.48 14.42
C THR A 575 8.27 -42.62 13.16
N GLY A 576 9.50 -42.48 12.68
CA GLY A 576 9.84 -41.69 11.50
C GLY A 576 10.05 -40.21 11.79
N TRP A 577 10.08 -39.79 13.06
CA TRP A 577 10.40 -38.41 13.44
C TRP A 577 11.80 -38.24 14.01
N GLY A 578 12.64 -39.29 13.96
CA GLY A 578 14.06 -39.23 14.31
C GLY A 578 14.83 -38.22 13.46
N TRP A 579 15.99 -37.78 13.95
CA TRP A 579 16.79 -36.72 13.31
C TRP A 579 17.13 -37.05 11.85
N LYS A 580 17.46 -38.32 11.59
CA LYS A 580 17.80 -38.81 10.25
C LYS A 580 16.65 -38.62 9.26
N GLU A 581 15.42 -38.79 9.71
CA GLU A 581 14.20 -38.68 8.91
C GLU A 581 13.76 -37.23 8.73
N VAL A 582 13.98 -36.35 9.72
CA VAL A 582 13.53 -34.94 9.64
C VAL A 582 14.56 -33.99 9.02
N LEU A 583 15.87 -34.28 9.14
CA LEU A 583 16.94 -33.45 8.56
C LEU A 583 16.76 -33.20 7.05
N PRO A 584 16.39 -34.19 6.21
CA PRO A 584 16.11 -33.96 4.80
C PRO A 584 15.04 -32.88 4.55
N PHE A 585 14.00 -32.80 5.38
CA PHE A 585 12.93 -31.82 5.23
C PHE A 585 13.36 -30.42 5.67
N PHE A 586 14.20 -30.31 6.71
CA PHE A 586 14.86 -29.04 7.02
C PHE A 586 15.69 -28.51 5.86
N LYS A 587 16.47 -29.39 5.22
CA LYS A 587 17.29 -29.05 4.06
C LYS A 587 16.45 -28.74 2.82
N TYR A 588 15.32 -29.41 2.64
CA TYR A 588 14.47 -29.21 1.48
C TYR A 588 13.90 -27.79 1.42
N SER A 589 13.42 -27.28 2.55
CA SER A 589 12.92 -25.90 2.63
C SER A 589 14.02 -24.84 2.65
N GLU A 590 15.23 -25.18 3.11
CA GLU A 590 16.32 -24.22 3.32
C GLU A 590 17.02 -23.81 2.02
N LYS A 591 17.28 -22.51 1.92
CA LYS A 591 18.24 -21.92 1.00
C LYS A 591 19.30 -21.15 1.78
N ASN A 592 20.35 -21.86 2.14
CA ASN A 592 21.50 -21.32 2.84
C ASN A 592 22.34 -20.45 1.89
N LEU A 593 22.50 -19.18 2.24
CA LEU A 593 23.34 -18.23 1.49
C LEU A 593 24.74 -18.06 2.09
N ILE A 594 25.03 -18.76 3.18
CA ILE A 594 26.20 -18.51 4.03
C ILE A 594 27.39 -19.37 3.62
N GLY A 595 27.12 -20.51 2.96
CA GLY A 595 28.14 -21.49 2.57
C GLY A 595 28.55 -22.42 3.72
N GLN A 596 27.60 -22.73 4.61
CA GLN A 596 27.76 -23.74 5.66
C GLN A 596 27.78 -25.17 5.08
N ASP A 597 28.10 -26.16 5.91
CA ASP A 597 28.28 -27.55 5.47
C ASP A 597 27.00 -28.14 4.84
N ALA A 598 27.10 -28.55 3.58
CA ALA A 598 25.99 -29.12 2.81
C ALA A 598 25.49 -30.47 3.36
N SER A 599 26.23 -31.12 4.26
CA SER A 599 25.73 -32.29 5.01
C SER A 599 24.53 -31.93 5.87
N PHE A 600 24.55 -30.76 6.51
CA PHE A 600 23.48 -30.24 7.36
C PHE A 600 22.57 -29.25 6.63
N HIS A 601 23.05 -28.53 5.62
CA HIS A 601 22.32 -27.41 5.02
C HIS A 601 21.78 -27.67 3.61
N GLY A 602 20.62 -27.07 3.32
CA GLY A 602 20.02 -27.00 1.99
C GLY A 602 20.40 -25.72 1.25
N LEU A 603 20.56 -25.81 -0.07
CA LEU A 603 21.01 -24.69 -0.91
C LEU A 603 19.93 -24.19 -1.89
N ASN A 604 18.83 -24.93 -2.04
CA ASN A 604 17.91 -24.78 -3.16
C ASN A 604 16.45 -24.50 -2.76
N GLY A 605 16.12 -24.56 -1.47
CA GLY A 605 14.76 -24.35 -1.00
C GLY A 605 14.23 -22.92 -1.17
N GLU A 606 13.01 -22.68 -0.68
CA GLU A 606 12.38 -21.36 -0.79
C GLU A 606 12.70 -20.43 0.40
N LEU A 607 13.12 -20.98 1.54
CA LEU A 607 13.41 -20.22 2.75
C LEU A 607 14.87 -19.77 2.79
N PHE A 608 15.12 -18.51 2.46
CA PHE A 608 16.44 -17.91 2.52
C PHE A 608 16.93 -17.78 3.96
N VAL A 609 18.12 -18.35 4.23
CA VAL A 609 18.86 -18.24 5.49
C VAL A 609 20.16 -17.50 5.21
N ASP A 610 20.35 -16.39 5.92
CA ASP A 610 21.43 -15.44 5.70
C ASP A 610 21.91 -14.85 7.03
N ARG A 611 23.11 -14.27 7.03
CA ARG A 611 23.64 -13.53 8.18
C ARG A 611 23.01 -12.14 8.27
N PRO A 612 22.90 -11.57 9.49
CA PRO A 612 22.52 -10.17 9.64
C PRO A 612 23.51 -9.27 8.89
N LYS A 613 22.97 -8.30 8.12
CA LYS A 613 23.78 -7.43 7.25
C LYS A 613 24.64 -6.41 7.99
N ASP A 614 24.22 -6.02 9.18
CA ASP A 614 24.89 -5.00 9.99
C ASP A 614 24.62 -5.23 11.49
N PRO A 615 25.13 -6.33 12.08
CA PRO A 615 24.95 -6.60 13.50
C PRO A 615 25.63 -5.52 14.35
N ASN A 616 25.00 -5.13 15.44
CA ASN A 616 25.52 -4.17 16.39
C ASN A 616 26.89 -4.61 16.95
N PRO A 617 27.86 -3.70 17.13
CA PRO A 617 29.17 -4.02 17.68
C PRO A 617 29.13 -4.72 19.06
N LEU A 618 28.13 -4.45 19.89
CA LEU A 618 27.97 -5.09 21.19
C LEU A 618 27.75 -6.61 21.07
N SER A 619 27.18 -7.08 19.97
CA SER A 619 26.99 -8.50 19.69
C SER A 619 28.35 -9.24 19.63
N ARG A 620 29.39 -8.59 19.10
CA ARG A 620 30.77 -9.12 19.11
C ARG A 620 31.43 -9.02 20.48
N MET A 621 31.14 -7.96 21.24
CA MET A 621 31.61 -7.83 22.62
C MET A 621 31.04 -8.94 23.52
N PHE A 622 29.77 -9.29 23.33
CA PHE A 622 29.13 -10.41 24.03
C PHE A 622 29.84 -11.74 23.74
N ILE A 623 30.15 -12.04 22.47
CA ILE A 623 30.91 -13.25 22.09
C ILE A 623 32.30 -13.24 22.74
N GLN A 624 33.00 -12.10 22.72
CA GLN A 624 34.32 -11.97 23.36
C GLN A 624 34.27 -12.18 24.87
N ALA A 625 33.25 -11.63 25.55
CA ALA A 625 33.05 -11.83 26.98
C ALA A 625 32.80 -13.31 27.32
N ALA A 626 31.96 -13.99 26.53
CA ALA A 626 31.62 -15.38 26.77
C ALA A 626 32.83 -16.33 26.63
N LYS A 627 33.80 -16.02 25.75
CA LYS A 627 35.05 -16.79 25.62
C LYS A 627 35.86 -16.87 26.91
N PHE A 628 35.86 -15.83 27.75
CA PHE A 628 36.53 -15.86 29.05
C PHE A 628 35.89 -16.84 30.06
N LEU A 629 34.67 -17.30 29.78
CA LEU A 629 33.95 -18.29 30.57
C LEU A 629 33.93 -19.68 29.88
N ASN A 630 34.88 -19.93 28.97
CA ASN A 630 35.00 -21.16 28.19
C ASN A 630 33.79 -21.46 27.28
N LEU A 631 32.98 -20.45 26.97
CA LEU A 631 31.93 -20.56 25.96
C LEU A 631 32.51 -20.16 24.60
N ASN A 632 32.88 -21.15 23.79
CA ASN A 632 33.52 -20.96 22.50
C ASN A 632 32.58 -20.27 21.49
N GLU A 633 33.18 -19.61 20.49
CA GLU A 633 32.39 -19.03 19.41
C GLU A 633 31.87 -20.13 18.49
N ASN A 634 30.55 -20.25 18.38
CA ASN A 634 29.88 -21.12 17.43
C ASN A 634 29.38 -20.28 16.24
N LYS A 635 29.72 -20.72 15.02
CA LYS A 635 29.36 -20.04 13.76
C LYS A 635 28.23 -20.76 13.01
N ASP A 636 27.78 -21.90 13.52
CA ASP A 636 26.75 -22.72 12.93
C ASP A 636 26.06 -23.57 14.01
N PHE A 637 24.96 -23.04 14.54
CA PHE A 637 24.18 -23.72 15.58
C PHE A 637 23.37 -24.92 15.06
N ASN A 638 23.29 -25.11 13.74
CA ASN A 638 22.50 -26.16 13.10
C ASN A 638 23.38 -27.27 12.49
N ALA A 639 24.68 -27.25 12.76
CA ALA A 639 25.63 -28.31 12.42
C ALA A 639 25.68 -29.42 13.51
N ALA A 640 26.83 -30.08 13.66
CA ALA A 640 27.00 -31.21 14.58
C ALA A 640 26.82 -30.85 16.08
N SER A 641 27.02 -29.59 16.48
CA SER A 641 26.81 -29.14 17.86
C SER A 641 26.25 -27.73 17.91
N SER A 642 25.23 -27.54 18.75
CA SER A 642 24.65 -26.21 19.04
C SER A 642 25.38 -25.47 20.17
N GLU A 643 26.25 -26.14 20.94
CA GLU A 643 26.93 -25.54 22.09
C GLU A 643 27.87 -24.40 21.68
N GLY A 644 27.88 -23.32 22.46
CA GLY A 644 28.69 -22.12 22.22
C GLY A 644 27.87 -20.88 21.94
N ILE A 645 28.56 -19.78 21.62
CA ILE A 645 27.99 -18.43 21.52
C ILE A 645 28.34 -17.80 20.17
N GLY A 646 27.43 -17.07 19.55
CA GLY A 646 27.59 -16.61 18.18
C GLY A 646 26.58 -15.56 17.75
N ILE A 647 26.73 -15.12 16.51
CA ILE A 647 25.72 -14.33 15.81
C ILE A 647 24.69 -15.30 15.25
N TYR A 648 23.41 -15.03 15.44
CA TYR A 648 22.35 -15.87 14.90
C TYR A 648 22.19 -15.68 13.40
N ASP A 649 21.98 -16.78 12.69
CA ASP A 649 21.52 -16.77 11.30
C ASP A 649 20.02 -16.46 11.26
N LEU A 650 19.58 -15.76 10.21
CA LEU A 650 18.24 -15.20 10.10
C LEU A 650 17.53 -15.67 8.83
N THR A 651 16.21 -15.80 8.90
CA THR A 651 15.34 -15.95 7.72
C THR A 651 15.10 -14.60 7.05
N GLN A 652 15.99 -14.21 6.14
CA GLN A 652 15.97 -12.91 5.46
C GLN A 652 16.23 -13.04 3.95
N GLN A 653 15.59 -12.17 3.18
CA GLN A 653 15.87 -11.98 1.75
C GLN A 653 16.24 -10.52 1.51
N ASP A 654 17.45 -10.28 1.01
CA ASP A 654 18.00 -8.92 0.78
C ASP A 654 17.89 -8.00 2.02
N GLY A 655 18.18 -8.54 3.20
CA GLY A 655 18.12 -7.82 4.49
C GLY A 655 16.70 -7.46 4.96
N LYS A 656 15.66 -7.95 4.28
CA LYS A 656 14.25 -7.87 4.72
C LYS A 656 13.84 -9.16 5.38
N ARG A 657 12.87 -9.09 6.29
CA ARG A 657 12.20 -10.30 6.82
C ARG A 657 11.65 -11.15 5.69
N LEU A 658 11.95 -12.45 5.74
CA LEU A 658 11.28 -13.47 4.93
C LEU A 658 10.38 -14.32 5.83
N SER A 659 9.07 -14.09 5.78
CA SER A 659 8.07 -14.94 6.45
C SER A 659 7.79 -16.19 5.63
N SER A 660 7.21 -17.22 6.25
CA SER A 660 6.83 -18.45 5.55
C SER A 660 5.83 -18.19 4.42
N PHE A 661 4.87 -17.28 4.60
CA PHE A 661 3.95 -16.93 3.52
C PHE A 661 4.67 -16.30 2.32
N LYS A 662 5.64 -15.43 2.56
CA LYS A 662 6.45 -14.84 1.48
C LYS A 662 7.34 -15.85 0.78
N ALA A 663 7.90 -16.81 1.52
CA ALA A 663 8.75 -17.84 0.96
C ALA A 663 7.94 -18.84 0.11
N PHE A 664 6.83 -19.36 0.66
CA PHE A 664 6.15 -20.52 0.10
C PHE A 664 4.89 -20.19 -0.69
N VAL A 665 4.10 -19.19 -0.29
CA VAL A 665 2.76 -18.94 -0.88
C VAL A 665 2.76 -17.76 -1.84
N GLN A 666 3.38 -16.64 -1.47
CA GLN A 666 3.40 -15.43 -2.30
C GLN A 666 3.88 -15.68 -3.75
N PRO A 667 4.92 -16.51 -4.00
CA PRO A 667 5.39 -16.78 -5.37
C PRO A 667 4.41 -17.60 -6.23
N ILE A 668 3.45 -18.29 -5.61
CA ILE A 668 2.52 -19.22 -6.29
C ILE A 668 1.07 -18.74 -6.28
N LEU A 669 0.81 -17.49 -5.88
CA LEU A 669 -0.56 -16.92 -5.84
C LEU A 669 -1.27 -16.91 -7.20
N SER A 670 -0.54 -17.10 -8.31
CA SER A 670 -1.10 -17.20 -9.66
C SER A 670 -1.59 -18.60 -10.02
N ARG A 671 -1.39 -19.62 -9.17
CA ARG A 671 -1.89 -20.97 -9.40
C ARG A 671 -3.41 -20.99 -9.33
N SER A 672 -4.07 -21.45 -10.40
CA SER A 672 -5.53 -21.48 -10.50
C SER A 672 -6.21 -22.45 -9.52
N ASN A 673 -5.47 -23.44 -9.01
CA ASN A 673 -5.94 -24.45 -8.07
C ASN A 673 -5.67 -24.10 -6.60
N LEU A 674 -5.10 -22.92 -6.30
CA LEU A 674 -4.87 -22.42 -4.95
C LEU A 674 -5.73 -21.19 -4.66
N THR A 675 -6.63 -21.33 -3.69
CA THR A 675 -7.42 -20.21 -3.15
C THR A 675 -6.84 -19.77 -1.82
N VAL A 676 -6.42 -18.51 -1.70
CA VAL A 676 -5.97 -17.93 -0.41
C VAL A 676 -7.03 -16.95 0.10
N VAL A 677 -7.54 -17.23 1.30
CA VAL A 677 -8.61 -16.46 1.93
C VAL A 677 -8.09 -15.81 3.20
N THR A 678 -8.10 -14.48 3.25
CA THR A 678 -7.72 -13.71 4.45
C THR A 678 -8.92 -13.06 5.12
N GLU A 679 -8.72 -12.57 6.34
CA GLU A 679 -9.75 -11.97 7.19
C GLU A 679 -10.95 -12.91 7.38
N CYS A 680 -10.65 -14.21 7.49
CA CYS A 680 -11.61 -15.30 7.55
C CYS A 680 -11.30 -16.17 8.76
N GLU A 681 -12.16 -16.07 9.78
CA GLU A 681 -11.99 -16.79 11.04
C GLU A 681 -12.81 -18.08 10.99
N VAL A 682 -12.18 -19.21 11.35
CA VAL A 682 -12.87 -20.51 11.42
C VAL A 682 -13.47 -20.65 12.82
N GLU A 683 -14.77 -20.89 12.88
CA GLU A 683 -15.52 -20.92 14.14
C GLU A 683 -15.76 -22.35 14.64
N HIS A 684 -16.05 -23.27 13.72
CA HIS A 684 -16.50 -24.63 14.05
C HIS A 684 -16.20 -25.61 12.91
N ILE A 685 -15.85 -26.85 13.25
CA ILE A 685 -15.65 -27.96 12.31
C ILE A 685 -16.92 -28.81 12.26
N GLN A 686 -17.51 -28.99 11.08
CA GLN A 686 -18.68 -29.84 10.90
C GLN A 686 -18.26 -31.27 10.58
N HIS A 687 -18.64 -32.20 11.45
CA HIS A 687 -18.27 -33.60 11.32
C HIS A 687 -19.38 -34.54 11.80
N THR A 688 -19.34 -35.77 11.29
CA THR A 688 -20.23 -36.88 11.67
C THR A 688 -19.44 -38.17 11.52
N ASP A 689 -19.54 -39.09 12.49
CA ASP A 689 -18.90 -40.42 12.48
C ASP A 689 -17.40 -40.41 12.09
N GLY A 690 -16.64 -39.43 12.61
CA GLY A 690 -15.20 -39.32 12.34
C GLY A 690 -14.84 -38.81 10.94
N GLN A 691 -15.79 -38.18 10.24
CA GLN A 691 -15.60 -37.55 8.93
C GLN A 691 -15.93 -36.07 9.00
N VAL A 692 -15.00 -35.22 8.55
CA VAL A 692 -15.21 -33.78 8.38
C VAL A 692 -15.82 -33.52 7.00
N HIS A 693 -16.91 -32.74 6.95
CA HIS A 693 -17.60 -32.40 5.70
C HIS A 693 -17.44 -30.93 5.30
N SER A 694 -17.44 -30.04 6.29
CA SER A 694 -17.29 -28.60 6.08
C SER A 694 -16.72 -27.91 7.31
N ILE A 695 -16.32 -26.66 7.15
CA ILE A 695 -16.00 -25.76 8.26
C ILE A 695 -16.91 -24.53 8.20
N ARG A 696 -17.38 -24.10 9.38
CA ARG A 696 -18.09 -22.84 9.53
C ARG A 696 -17.07 -21.71 9.66
N VAL A 697 -17.20 -20.69 8.83
CA VAL A 697 -16.32 -19.52 8.84
C VAL A 697 -17.09 -18.22 8.99
N GLN A 698 -16.44 -17.23 9.61
CA GLN A 698 -16.88 -15.85 9.63
C GLN A 698 -15.95 -14.99 8.77
N ARG A 699 -16.50 -14.26 7.81
CA ARG A 699 -15.75 -13.35 6.94
C ARG A 699 -16.62 -12.18 6.50
N GLN A 700 -16.09 -10.95 6.62
CA GLN A 700 -16.81 -9.72 6.28
C GLN A 700 -18.17 -9.55 7.01
N GLY A 701 -18.30 -10.13 8.20
CA GLY A 701 -19.54 -10.12 8.98
C GLY A 701 -20.57 -11.18 8.56
N GLU A 702 -20.27 -11.98 7.54
CA GLU A 702 -21.11 -13.10 7.10
C GLU A 702 -20.58 -14.42 7.68
N HIS A 703 -21.50 -15.35 7.94
CA HIS A 703 -21.18 -16.69 8.39
C HIS A 703 -21.66 -17.70 7.35
N PHE A 704 -20.76 -18.55 6.88
CA PHE A 704 -21.07 -19.56 5.86
C PHE A 704 -20.14 -20.77 5.98
N ASP A 705 -20.44 -21.83 5.23
CA ASP A 705 -19.69 -23.07 5.27
C ASP A 705 -18.78 -23.21 4.05
N ILE A 706 -17.61 -23.82 4.22
CA ILE A 706 -16.70 -24.22 3.14
C ILE A 706 -16.62 -25.74 3.12
N THR A 707 -16.97 -26.34 1.98
CA THR A 707 -17.01 -27.80 1.77
C THR A 707 -15.63 -28.41 1.56
N ILE A 708 -15.41 -29.58 2.15
CA ILE A 708 -14.14 -30.32 2.13
C ILE A 708 -14.38 -31.68 1.48
N ASN A 709 -13.67 -31.97 0.39
CA ASN A 709 -13.83 -33.19 -0.39
C ASN A 709 -12.87 -34.31 0.05
N LYS A 710 -11.63 -33.96 0.44
CA LYS A 710 -10.65 -34.95 0.92
C LYS A 710 -10.37 -34.73 2.40
N GLU A 711 -9.60 -33.70 2.77
CA GLU A 711 -9.04 -33.60 4.12
C GLU A 711 -8.94 -32.16 4.65
N LEU A 712 -9.27 -31.99 5.94
CA LEU A 712 -9.06 -30.75 6.70
C LEU A 712 -7.71 -30.81 7.42
N ILE A 713 -6.90 -29.77 7.28
CA ILE A 713 -5.59 -29.64 7.95
C ILE A 713 -5.59 -28.41 8.84
N LEU A 714 -5.45 -28.60 10.15
CA LEU A 714 -5.31 -27.52 11.12
C LEU A 714 -3.83 -27.11 11.24
N SER A 715 -3.55 -25.84 10.96
CA SER A 715 -2.26 -25.19 11.15
C SER A 715 -2.42 -23.85 11.88
N ALA A 716 -3.38 -23.78 12.81
CA ALA A 716 -3.74 -22.57 13.54
C ALA A 716 -2.80 -22.28 14.74
N GLY A 717 -1.87 -23.21 15.01
CA GLY A 717 -0.84 -23.10 16.04
C GLY A 717 -1.30 -23.62 17.40
N SER A 718 -0.33 -23.76 18.30
CA SER A 718 -0.46 -24.43 19.61
C SER A 718 -1.54 -23.89 20.54
N LEU A 719 -2.05 -22.67 20.31
CA LEU A 719 -3.10 -22.11 21.16
C LEU A 719 -4.49 -22.23 20.53
N VAL A 720 -4.58 -22.16 19.20
CA VAL A 720 -5.88 -22.04 18.51
C VAL A 720 -6.35 -23.38 17.97
N SER A 721 -5.45 -24.25 17.49
CA SER A 721 -5.81 -25.61 17.03
C SER A 721 -6.59 -26.42 18.10
N PRO A 722 -6.13 -26.55 19.37
CA PRO A 722 -6.90 -27.26 20.40
C PRO A 722 -8.24 -26.58 20.72
N VAL A 723 -8.29 -25.23 20.70
CA VAL A 723 -9.52 -24.47 20.96
C VAL A 723 -10.55 -24.70 19.86
N LEU A 724 -10.12 -24.76 18.60
CA LEU A 724 -11.02 -25.03 17.48
C LEU A 724 -11.60 -26.46 17.57
N LEU A 725 -10.79 -27.45 17.95
CA LEU A 725 -11.27 -28.81 18.22
C LEU A 725 -12.31 -28.81 19.35
N MET A 726 -11.99 -28.19 20.49
CA MET A 726 -12.89 -28.14 21.64
C MET A 726 -14.21 -27.43 21.31
N LYS A 727 -14.15 -26.28 20.61
CA LYS A 727 -15.36 -25.59 20.10
C LYS A 727 -16.21 -26.46 19.17
N SER A 728 -15.60 -27.46 18.54
CA SER A 728 -16.24 -28.41 17.62
C SER A 728 -16.68 -29.73 18.29
N GLY A 729 -16.66 -29.78 19.62
CA GLY A 729 -17.05 -30.95 20.40
C GLY A 729 -16.01 -32.08 20.43
N ILE A 730 -14.73 -31.77 20.12
CA ILE A 730 -13.62 -32.73 20.10
C ILE A 730 -12.62 -32.34 21.20
N GLY A 731 -12.53 -33.14 22.25
CA GLY A 731 -11.65 -32.85 23.38
C GLY A 731 -12.10 -33.51 24.69
N PRO A 732 -11.56 -33.09 25.85
CA PRO A 732 -11.85 -33.75 27.12
C PRO A 732 -13.33 -33.58 27.51
N LYS A 733 -14.08 -34.67 27.59
CA LYS A 733 -15.54 -34.67 27.81
C LYS A 733 -15.99 -33.74 28.93
N GLN A 734 -15.40 -33.88 30.12
CA GLN A 734 -15.79 -33.08 31.28
C GLN A 734 -15.57 -31.58 31.08
N MET A 735 -14.49 -31.19 30.40
CA MET A 735 -14.21 -29.78 30.09
C MET A 735 -15.23 -29.21 29.11
N LEU A 736 -15.59 -29.98 28.08
CA LEU A 736 -16.59 -29.58 27.09
C LEU A 736 -17.96 -29.39 27.73
N GLU A 737 -18.39 -30.35 28.56
CA GLU A 737 -19.67 -30.28 29.27
C GLU A 737 -19.74 -29.06 30.20
N GLN A 738 -18.66 -28.74 30.91
CA GLN A 738 -18.55 -27.54 31.74
C GLN A 738 -18.60 -26.23 30.92
N ALA A 739 -18.08 -26.24 29.71
CA ALA A 739 -18.15 -25.11 28.77
C ALA A 739 -19.51 -25.00 28.04
N GLY A 740 -20.46 -25.91 28.32
CA GLY A 740 -21.75 -25.98 27.63
C GLY A 740 -21.62 -26.40 26.15
N ILE A 741 -20.65 -27.26 25.86
CA ILE A 741 -20.38 -27.84 24.53
C ILE A 741 -20.66 -29.34 24.59
N GLU A 742 -21.44 -29.85 23.65
CA GLU A 742 -21.66 -31.29 23.51
C GLU A 742 -20.35 -32.00 23.12
N CYS A 743 -19.93 -32.97 23.92
CA CYS A 743 -18.79 -33.82 23.58
C CYS A 743 -19.22 -34.86 22.53
N LYS A 744 -18.71 -34.70 21.31
CA LYS A 744 -18.93 -35.62 20.19
C LYS A 744 -17.85 -36.69 20.10
N VAL A 745 -16.61 -36.29 20.40
CA VAL A 745 -15.45 -37.18 20.46
C VAL A 745 -14.66 -36.85 21.71
N ASP A 746 -14.58 -37.80 22.63
CA ASP A 746 -13.80 -37.65 23.86
C ASP A 746 -12.32 -37.92 23.56
N LEU A 747 -11.54 -36.85 23.50
CA LEU A 747 -10.10 -36.90 23.21
C LEU A 747 -9.36 -36.14 24.32
N ALA A 748 -9.09 -36.84 25.42
CA ALA A 748 -8.58 -36.27 26.67
C ALA A 748 -7.26 -35.51 26.55
N GLY A 749 -6.47 -35.77 25.50
CA GLY A 749 -5.21 -35.08 25.22
C GLY A 749 -5.36 -33.66 24.68
N VAL A 750 -6.51 -33.28 24.11
CA VAL A 750 -6.68 -31.97 23.47
C VAL A 750 -6.55 -30.86 24.51
N GLY A 751 -5.64 -29.91 24.24
CA GLY A 751 -5.32 -28.80 25.13
C GLY A 751 -4.30 -29.13 26.23
N LYS A 752 -3.96 -30.40 26.46
CA LYS A 752 -2.98 -30.81 27.48
C LYS A 752 -1.55 -30.72 26.95
N ASN A 753 -0.55 -30.95 27.80
CA ASN A 753 0.86 -30.97 27.39
C ASN A 753 1.38 -29.63 26.82
N LEU A 754 0.85 -28.49 27.29
CA LEU A 754 1.38 -27.18 26.88
C LEU A 754 2.79 -26.99 27.46
N GLN A 755 3.78 -26.84 26.58
CA GLN A 755 5.18 -26.59 26.95
C GLN A 755 5.64 -25.26 26.34
N GLU A 756 6.45 -24.49 27.07
CA GLU A 756 6.98 -23.20 26.65
C GLU A 756 8.31 -22.92 27.37
N HIS A 757 9.20 -22.22 26.68
CA HIS A 757 10.48 -21.80 27.24
C HIS A 757 10.27 -20.62 28.21
N LEU A 758 10.46 -20.88 29.50
CA LEU A 758 10.50 -19.83 30.53
C LEU A 758 11.83 -19.06 30.45
N ASP A 759 11.77 -17.74 30.52
CA ASP A 759 12.87 -16.81 30.27
C ASP A 759 13.17 -15.89 31.45
N GLY A 760 14.45 -15.71 31.75
CA GLY A 760 15.00 -14.83 32.77
C GLY A 760 15.87 -13.74 32.14
N LEU A 761 15.81 -12.53 32.69
CA LEU A 761 16.38 -11.32 32.07
C LEU A 761 17.49 -10.69 32.91
N VAL A 762 18.70 -10.62 32.37
CA VAL A 762 19.74 -9.72 32.87
C VAL A 762 19.73 -8.44 32.04
N THR A 763 19.32 -7.31 32.61
CA THR A 763 19.19 -6.03 31.90
C THR A 763 20.09 -4.97 32.52
N VAL A 764 20.80 -4.23 31.67
CA VAL A 764 21.80 -3.23 32.07
C VAL A 764 21.49 -1.90 31.37
N ARG A 765 21.46 -0.81 32.13
CA ARG A 765 21.40 0.57 31.62
C ARG A 765 22.81 1.10 31.37
N THR A 766 23.00 1.87 30.31
CA THR A 766 24.28 2.55 30.02
C THR A 766 24.07 3.96 29.50
N LYS A 767 25.10 4.81 29.54
CA LYS A 767 25.15 6.10 28.86
C LYS A 767 25.72 6.00 27.43
N SER A 768 26.27 4.84 27.04
CA SER A 768 26.89 4.63 25.73
C SER A 768 25.87 4.65 24.60
N SER A 769 26.10 5.48 23.58
CA SER A 769 25.24 5.54 22.38
C SER A 769 25.51 4.43 21.36
N LYS A 770 26.42 3.48 21.65
CA LYS A 770 26.68 2.31 20.80
C LYS A 770 25.51 1.31 20.81
N THR A 771 24.60 1.41 21.78
CA THR A 771 23.41 0.55 21.90
C THR A 771 22.24 1.07 21.06
N LEU A 772 21.23 0.22 20.85
CA LEU A 772 19.94 0.57 20.28
C LEU A 772 19.07 1.28 21.35
N GLY A 773 19.38 2.54 21.63
CA GLY A 773 18.65 3.40 22.57
C GLY A 773 18.47 4.84 22.12
N PHE A 774 17.47 5.53 22.64
CA PHE A 774 17.18 6.91 22.22
C PHE A 774 17.95 7.92 23.08
N SER A 775 18.80 8.72 22.44
CA SER A 775 19.43 9.92 23.02
C SER A 775 19.87 10.88 21.91
N PHE A 776 20.23 12.11 22.28
CA PHE A 776 20.80 13.07 21.33
C PHE A 776 22.06 12.54 20.63
N GLY A 777 22.93 11.82 21.35
CA GLY A 777 24.13 11.21 20.77
C GLY A 777 23.84 10.06 19.80
N ALA A 778 22.64 9.48 19.83
CA ALA A 778 22.22 8.43 18.89
C ALA A 778 21.66 8.99 17.57
N LEU A 779 21.35 10.30 17.50
CA LEU A 779 20.78 10.92 16.29
C LEU A 779 21.67 10.74 15.06
N SER A 780 23.00 10.73 15.22
CA SER A 780 23.95 10.47 14.13
C SER A 780 23.79 9.07 13.50
N SER A 781 23.26 8.10 14.25
CA SER A 781 22.96 6.75 13.75
C SER A 781 21.49 6.59 13.34
N ILE A 782 20.56 7.31 13.99
CA ILE A 782 19.11 7.23 13.73
C ILE A 782 18.73 8.00 12.46
N LEU A 783 19.18 9.24 12.31
CA LEU A 783 18.80 10.11 11.19
C LEU A 783 19.14 9.51 9.81
N PRO A 784 20.35 8.94 9.57
CA PRO A 784 20.65 8.32 8.28
C PRO A 784 20.07 6.91 8.12
N ALA A 785 19.49 6.29 9.16
CA ALA A 785 19.09 4.88 9.14
C ALA A 785 18.10 4.53 8.02
N PRO A 786 17.07 5.35 7.69
CA PRO A 786 16.19 5.07 6.55
C PRO A 786 16.94 4.99 5.21
N TRP A 787 17.90 5.88 4.97
CA TRP A 787 18.72 5.91 3.76
C TRP A 787 19.70 4.74 3.72
N GLN A 788 20.40 4.48 4.83
CA GLN A 788 21.31 3.33 4.94
C GLN A 788 20.58 2.00 4.70
N TYR A 789 19.37 1.87 5.23
CA TYR A 789 18.56 0.67 5.00
C TYR A 789 18.04 0.60 3.57
N ALA A 790 17.56 1.71 3.01
CA ALA A 790 17.01 1.76 1.65
C ALA A 790 18.06 1.33 0.60
N PHE A 791 19.28 1.87 0.69
CA PHE A 791 20.33 1.66 -0.31
C PHE A 791 21.32 0.53 0.02
N LYS A 792 21.58 0.25 1.31
CA LYS A 792 22.62 -0.70 1.73
C LYS A 792 22.11 -1.82 2.63
N ARG A 793 20.85 -1.78 3.08
CA ARG A 793 20.27 -2.72 4.06
C ARG A 793 21.06 -2.77 5.37
N LYS A 794 21.57 -1.61 5.81
CA LYS A 794 22.36 -1.43 7.04
C LYS A 794 21.71 -0.46 8.01
N GLY A 795 22.31 -0.34 9.19
CA GLY A 795 21.90 0.59 10.24
C GLY A 795 20.74 0.06 11.08
N TRP A 796 20.14 0.97 11.85
CA TRP A 796 19.17 0.61 12.89
C TRP A 796 17.95 -0.17 12.39
N LEU A 797 17.54 0.03 11.14
CA LEU A 797 16.36 -0.61 10.59
C LEU A 797 16.59 -2.09 10.21
N SER A 798 17.85 -2.53 10.05
CA SER A 798 18.17 -3.92 9.71
C SER A 798 18.25 -4.86 10.92
N THR A 799 18.19 -4.36 12.15
CA THR A 799 18.30 -5.19 13.36
C THR A 799 17.08 -6.09 13.58
N SER A 800 17.31 -7.34 13.98
CA SER A 800 16.29 -8.25 14.53
C SER A 800 16.05 -8.02 16.03
N TYR A 801 16.78 -7.08 16.65
CA TYR A 801 16.98 -6.89 18.09
C TYR A 801 17.69 -8.04 18.81
N VAL A 802 17.44 -9.28 18.42
CA VAL A 802 18.13 -10.46 18.93
C VAL A 802 19.14 -10.92 17.88
N GLU A 803 20.35 -10.38 17.97
CA GLU A 803 21.37 -10.55 16.93
C GLU A 803 22.42 -11.61 17.28
N ALA A 804 22.67 -11.80 18.58
CA ALA A 804 23.63 -12.77 19.08
C ALA A 804 23.02 -13.57 20.23
N GLY A 805 23.66 -14.67 20.57
CA GLY A 805 23.21 -15.57 21.62
C GLY A 805 23.96 -16.88 21.55
N GLY A 806 23.33 -17.95 21.99
CA GLY A 806 23.84 -19.31 21.82
C GLY A 806 23.40 -20.22 22.95
N PHE A 807 24.01 -21.41 23.03
CA PHE A 807 23.58 -22.48 23.89
C PHE A 807 24.68 -22.82 24.88
N ALA A 808 24.33 -22.97 26.15
CA ALA A 808 25.29 -23.29 27.20
C ALA A 808 24.75 -24.37 28.13
N LYS A 809 25.70 -25.06 28.77
CA LYS A 809 25.46 -25.98 29.86
C LYS A 809 25.53 -25.22 31.18
N THR A 810 24.49 -25.31 32.00
CA THR A 810 24.57 -24.93 33.40
C THR A 810 25.32 -26.00 34.20
N SER A 811 25.54 -25.73 35.48
CA SER A 811 26.08 -26.71 36.43
C SER A 811 25.17 -27.94 36.63
N LEU A 812 23.92 -27.88 36.16
CA LEU A 812 22.90 -28.93 36.27
C LEU A 812 22.72 -29.71 34.96
N ALA A 813 23.38 -29.29 33.88
CA ALA A 813 23.30 -29.96 32.59
C ALA A 813 24.00 -31.33 32.65
N THR A 814 23.46 -32.30 31.92
CA THR A 814 24.13 -33.60 31.71
C THR A 814 24.95 -33.55 30.42
N ASP A 815 24.35 -33.92 29.29
CA ASP A 815 25.08 -34.18 28.04
C ASP A 815 24.96 -33.05 27.03
N PHE A 816 23.85 -32.31 27.07
CA PHE A 816 23.49 -31.26 26.12
C PHE A 816 23.26 -29.91 26.81
N PRO A 817 23.40 -28.79 26.10
CA PRO A 817 22.97 -27.48 26.60
C PRO A 817 21.53 -27.51 27.10
N ASP A 818 21.30 -26.89 28.25
CA ASP A 818 20.02 -26.80 28.95
C ASP A 818 19.48 -25.35 29.01
N VAL A 819 20.31 -24.37 28.61
CA VAL A 819 19.90 -22.96 28.45
C VAL A 819 20.30 -22.38 27.09
N GLN A 820 19.46 -21.46 26.59
CA GLN A 820 19.76 -20.63 25.42
C GLN A 820 19.74 -19.15 25.77
N PHE A 821 20.75 -18.42 25.29
CA PHE A 821 20.89 -16.99 25.45
C PHE A 821 20.40 -16.23 24.23
N HIS A 822 19.77 -15.08 24.46
CA HIS A 822 19.37 -14.12 23.44
C HIS A 822 19.89 -12.74 23.86
N PHE A 823 20.98 -12.30 23.24
CA PHE A 823 21.59 -11.01 23.51
C PHE A 823 20.91 -9.90 22.71
N VAL A 824 20.48 -8.87 23.43
CA VAL A 824 19.79 -7.69 22.89
C VAL A 824 20.65 -6.46 23.14
N PRO A 825 21.21 -5.81 22.10
CA PRO A 825 22.03 -4.62 22.25
C PRO A 825 21.16 -3.36 22.44
N GLY A 826 20.10 -3.45 23.22
CA GLY A 826 19.14 -2.37 23.51
C GLY A 826 18.46 -2.57 24.85
N TYR A 827 17.83 -1.51 25.37
CA TYR A 827 17.13 -1.58 26.65
C TYR A 827 15.64 -1.91 26.48
N ARG A 828 15.21 -3.05 27.03
CA ARG A 828 13.78 -3.39 27.16
C ARG A 828 13.29 -3.00 28.55
N SER A 829 12.21 -2.22 28.60
CA SER A 829 11.57 -1.85 29.87
C SER A 829 11.07 -3.07 30.63
N HIS A 830 11.59 -3.28 31.84
CA HIS A 830 11.01 -4.24 32.79
C HIS A 830 9.61 -3.83 33.27
N ARG A 831 9.20 -2.57 33.05
CA ARG A 831 7.85 -2.05 33.35
C ARG A 831 6.88 -2.23 32.18
N GLY A 832 7.29 -2.94 31.13
CA GLY A 832 6.46 -3.20 29.95
C GLY A 832 6.21 -2.00 29.05
N ARG A 833 6.94 -0.89 29.22
CA ARG A 833 6.82 0.30 28.34
C ARG A 833 7.37 0.00 26.95
N LEU A 834 6.67 0.46 25.92
CA LEU A 834 7.11 0.31 24.52
C LEU A 834 8.33 1.20 24.22
N PHE A 835 8.33 2.42 24.78
CA PHE A 835 9.37 3.41 24.60
C PHE A 835 9.94 3.81 25.96
N GLU A 836 11.28 3.81 26.06
CA GLU A 836 11.99 4.43 27.16
C GLU A 836 13.20 5.20 26.65
N TRP A 837 13.39 6.41 27.17
CA TRP A 837 14.56 7.22 26.86
C TRP A 837 15.83 6.62 27.49
N GLY A 838 16.95 6.69 26.77
CA GLY A 838 18.25 6.18 27.20
C GLY A 838 18.68 4.88 26.51
N HIS A 839 19.79 4.32 27.01
CA HIS A 839 20.54 3.23 26.40
C HIS A 839 20.70 2.03 27.33
N GLY A 840 20.97 0.86 26.78
CA GLY A 840 21.10 -0.38 27.54
C GLY A 840 21.34 -1.61 26.68
N TYR A 841 21.53 -2.74 27.33
CA TYR A 841 21.67 -4.05 26.70
C TYR A 841 21.16 -5.13 27.66
N ALA A 842 20.84 -6.31 27.14
CA ALA A 842 20.30 -7.40 27.93
C ALA A 842 20.73 -8.77 27.42
N ILE A 843 20.76 -9.76 28.33
CA ILE A 843 20.74 -11.17 27.99
C ILE A 843 19.43 -11.75 28.51
N HIS A 844 18.65 -12.29 27.61
CA HIS A 844 17.52 -13.17 27.91
C HIS A 844 18.03 -14.61 27.96
N THR A 845 17.65 -15.38 28.97
CA THR A 845 18.09 -16.75 29.22
C THR A 845 16.87 -17.64 29.38
N CYS A 846 16.67 -18.56 28.45
CA CYS A 846 15.55 -19.50 28.53
C CYS A 846 16.00 -20.94 28.81
N VAL A 847 15.19 -21.66 29.58
CA VAL A 847 15.34 -23.10 29.85
C VAL A 847 14.89 -23.88 28.62
N LEU A 848 15.73 -24.74 28.05
CA LEU A 848 15.46 -25.42 26.77
C LEU A 848 14.52 -26.63 26.88
N ARG A 849 14.61 -27.37 27.99
CA ARG A 849 13.83 -28.60 28.20
C ARG A 849 13.06 -28.53 29.52
N PRO A 850 12.11 -27.58 29.65
CA PRO A 850 11.33 -27.41 30.86
C PRO A 850 10.54 -28.68 31.19
N LYS A 851 10.38 -28.95 32.48
CA LYS A 851 9.63 -30.12 33.00
C LYS A 851 8.21 -29.77 33.44
N SER A 852 7.93 -28.49 33.68
CA SER A 852 6.59 -28.01 33.96
C SER A 852 5.70 -28.16 32.72
N ILE A 853 4.51 -28.72 32.91
CA ILE A 853 3.51 -28.94 31.87
C ILE A 853 2.26 -28.15 32.22
N GLY A 854 1.77 -27.38 31.25
CA GLY A 854 0.54 -26.62 31.33
C GLY A 854 -0.60 -27.20 30.48
N GLU A 855 -1.63 -26.39 30.30
CA GLU A 855 -2.81 -26.70 29.50
C GLU A 855 -3.47 -25.47 28.87
N ILE A 856 -4.28 -25.73 27.84
CA ILE A 856 -5.23 -24.84 27.21
C ILE A 856 -6.63 -25.36 27.53
N CYS A 857 -7.45 -24.50 28.11
CA CYS A 857 -8.83 -24.80 28.44
C CYS A 857 -9.79 -23.87 27.68
N ILE A 858 -11.05 -24.27 27.62
CA ILE A 858 -12.15 -23.39 27.23
C ILE A 858 -13.06 -23.19 28.44
N ASN A 859 -13.41 -21.94 28.74
CA ASN A 859 -14.30 -21.60 29.84
C ASN A 859 -15.79 -21.63 29.42
N ALA A 860 -16.70 -21.35 30.37
CA ALA A 860 -18.15 -21.30 30.13
C ALA A 860 -18.59 -20.26 29.08
N HIS A 861 -17.76 -19.25 28.78
CA HIS A 861 -17.99 -18.26 27.73
C HIS A 861 -17.40 -18.67 26.37
N LYS A 862 -16.85 -19.89 26.28
CA LYS A 862 -16.19 -20.43 25.09
C LYS A 862 -14.92 -19.67 24.71
N GLU A 863 -14.30 -19.03 25.70
CA GLU A 863 -13.04 -18.28 25.56
C GLU A 863 -11.85 -19.15 25.97
N ILE A 864 -10.69 -18.84 25.39
CA ILE A 864 -9.43 -19.54 25.67
C ILE A 864 -8.88 -19.16 27.04
N GLU A 865 -8.49 -20.16 27.82
CA GLU A 865 -7.67 -20.01 29.02
C GLU A 865 -6.33 -20.68 28.81
N ILE A 866 -5.24 -19.95 29.06
CA ILE A 866 -3.86 -20.41 28.85
C ILE A 866 -3.18 -20.51 30.21
N ASP A 867 -2.97 -21.72 30.72
CA ASP A 867 -2.18 -21.94 31.93
C ASP A 867 -0.90 -22.69 31.59
N TYR A 868 0.25 -22.00 31.60
CA TYR A 868 1.53 -22.66 31.41
C TYR A 868 1.98 -23.48 32.62
N ASN A 869 1.36 -23.24 33.79
CA ASN A 869 1.74 -23.87 35.05
C ASN A 869 3.25 -23.75 35.33
N PHE A 870 3.83 -22.59 35.01
CA PHE A 870 5.27 -22.37 35.10
C PHE A 870 5.81 -22.66 36.50
N LEU A 871 6.99 -23.28 36.56
CA LEU A 871 7.71 -23.61 37.79
C LEU A 871 6.97 -24.60 38.70
N GLU A 872 6.03 -25.39 38.18
CA GLU A 872 5.45 -26.51 38.92
C GLU A 872 6.52 -27.55 39.27
N LYS A 873 7.47 -27.77 38.36
CA LYS A 873 8.69 -28.54 38.63
C LYS A 873 9.81 -27.61 39.07
N GLU A 874 10.35 -27.88 40.26
CA GLU A 874 11.41 -27.07 40.88
C GLU A 874 12.70 -27.04 40.03
N GLN A 875 12.96 -28.09 39.23
CA GLN A 875 14.11 -28.15 38.35
C GLN A 875 14.18 -26.98 37.36
N ASP A 876 13.03 -26.52 36.86
CA ASP A 876 12.97 -25.40 35.91
C ASP A 876 13.46 -24.09 36.55
N MET A 877 13.13 -23.88 37.84
CA MET A 877 13.62 -22.75 38.62
C MET A 877 15.15 -22.82 38.75
N ARG A 878 15.67 -23.98 39.17
CA ARG A 878 17.10 -24.14 39.42
C ARG A 878 17.95 -23.93 38.17
N VAL A 879 17.55 -24.51 37.03
CA VAL A 879 18.23 -24.33 35.74
C VAL A 879 18.18 -22.86 35.31
N LEU A 880 17.02 -22.20 35.45
CA LEU A 880 16.88 -20.80 35.08
C LEU A 880 17.78 -19.89 35.93
N ILE A 881 17.87 -20.12 37.24
CA ILE A 881 18.74 -19.35 38.14
C ILE A 881 20.21 -19.51 37.74
N GLU A 882 20.67 -20.74 37.50
CA GLU A 882 22.05 -20.98 37.06
C GLU A 882 22.36 -20.33 35.70
N GLY A 883 21.39 -20.34 34.79
CA GLY A 883 21.46 -19.61 33.52
C GLY A 883 21.58 -18.10 33.71
N VAL A 884 20.75 -17.50 34.57
CA VAL A 884 20.80 -16.06 34.90
C VAL A 884 22.13 -15.66 35.53
N LYS A 885 22.65 -16.47 36.48
CA LYS A 885 23.98 -16.27 37.07
C LYS A 885 25.08 -16.32 36.00
N LEU A 886 25.00 -17.26 35.06
CA LEU A 886 25.94 -17.34 33.95
C LEU A 886 25.85 -16.10 33.04
N ALA A 887 24.65 -15.65 32.69
CA ALA A 887 24.45 -14.41 31.93
C ALA A 887 25.03 -13.17 32.64
N GLN A 888 24.84 -13.02 33.95
CA GLN A 888 25.47 -11.95 34.73
C GLN A 888 27.00 -12.04 34.70
N ARG A 889 27.57 -13.25 34.82
CA ARG A 889 29.03 -13.43 34.71
C ARG A 889 29.56 -13.02 33.34
N ILE A 890 28.81 -13.24 32.25
CA ILE A 890 29.19 -12.77 30.92
C ILE A 890 29.21 -11.23 30.87
N LEU A 891 28.15 -10.56 31.34
CA LEU A 891 28.08 -9.09 31.29
C LEU A 891 29.03 -8.38 32.27
N LYS A 892 29.55 -9.09 33.28
CA LYS A 892 30.54 -8.58 34.24
C LYS A 892 31.99 -8.68 33.76
N GLN A 893 32.25 -9.28 32.60
CA GLN A 893 33.60 -9.36 32.05
C GLN A 893 34.16 -7.98 31.67
N ASP A 894 35.50 -7.86 31.69
CA ASP A 894 36.21 -6.59 31.53
C ASP A 894 35.88 -5.83 30.24
N VAL A 895 35.58 -6.54 29.16
CA VAL A 895 35.22 -5.94 27.86
C VAL A 895 33.97 -5.04 27.95
N PHE A 896 33.08 -5.29 28.92
CA PHE A 896 31.88 -4.48 29.17
C PHE A 896 32.13 -3.25 30.06
N LYS A 897 33.27 -3.15 30.75
CA LYS A 897 33.60 -2.00 31.62
C LYS A 897 33.56 -0.67 30.87
N GLN A 898 33.98 -0.65 29.60
CA GLN A 898 33.94 0.55 28.74
C GLN A 898 32.52 1.12 28.51
N LEU A 899 31.47 0.33 28.78
CA LEU A 899 30.09 0.78 28.66
C LEU A 899 29.56 1.43 29.94
N ASN A 900 30.28 1.40 31.07
CA ASN A 900 29.84 1.98 32.35
C ASN A 900 28.37 1.64 32.67
N GLY A 901 28.04 0.34 32.57
CA GLY A 901 26.68 -0.16 32.73
C GLY A 901 26.24 -0.28 34.19
N THR A 902 24.96 -0.09 34.46
CA THR A 902 24.30 -0.35 35.75
C THR A 902 23.26 -1.44 35.58
N GLU A 903 23.43 -2.56 36.25
CA GLU A 903 22.47 -3.66 36.23
C GLU A 903 21.16 -3.23 36.91
N ILE A 904 20.04 -3.41 36.19
CA ILE A 904 18.69 -3.09 36.67
C ILE A 904 17.95 -4.34 37.09
N LEU A 905 18.06 -5.41 36.30
CA LEU A 905 17.56 -6.74 36.63
C LEU A 905 18.67 -7.78 36.45
N PRO A 906 18.81 -8.76 37.36
CA PRO A 906 18.12 -8.88 38.65
C PRO A 906 18.36 -7.71 39.62
N GLY A 907 19.51 -7.05 39.50
CA GLY A 907 19.88 -5.88 40.30
C GLY A 907 20.84 -6.23 41.44
N PRO A 908 21.58 -5.24 41.98
CA PRO A 908 22.68 -5.47 42.91
C PRO A 908 22.26 -6.07 44.27
N GLN A 909 20.97 -6.00 44.61
CA GLN A 909 20.41 -6.58 45.82
C GLN A 909 20.23 -8.10 45.75
N VAL A 910 20.20 -8.69 44.55
CA VAL A 910 19.96 -10.13 44.35
C VAL A 910 21.28 -10.89 44.53
N LYS A 911 21.44 -11.60 45.65
CA LYS A 911 22.72 -12.24 46.03
C LYS A 911 22.60 -13.71 46.42
N THR A 912 21.49 -14.08 47.03
CA THR A 912 21.21 -15.45 47.48
C THR A 912 20.27 -16.16 46.51
N ASP A 913 20.22 -17.50 46.53
CA ASP A 913 19.30 -18.27 45.69
C ASP A 913 17.84 -17.87 45.94
N GLN A 914 17.48 -17.57 47.19
CA GLN A 914 16.15 -17.08 47.54
C GLN A 914 15.83 -15.72 46.90
N ASP A 915 16.82 -14.82 46.80
CA ASP A 915 16.65 -13.55 46.08
C ASP A 915 16.43 -13.80 44.58
N TYR A 916 17.18 -14.74 43.98
CA TYR A 916 17.00 -15.11 42.58
C TYR A 916 15.63 -15.72 42.33
N GLU A 917 15.14 -16.59 43.21
CA GLU A 917 13.79 -17.13 43.13
C GLU A 917 12.75 -16.02 43.15
N ALA A 918 12.83 -15.11 44.13
CA ALA A 918 11.91 -13.98 44.23
C ALA A 918 11.94 -13.11 42.96
N TYR A 919 13.13 -12.85 42.42
CA TYR A 919 13.32 -12.15 41.15
C TYR A 919 12.66 -12.90 39.97
N VAL A 920 12.88 -14.21 39.83
CA VAL A 920 12.30 -15.02 38.76
C VAL A 920 10.77 -14.98 38.83
N ARG A 921 10.19 -15.15 40.02
CA ARG A 921 8.73 -15.10 40.20
C ARG A 921 8.13 -13.77 39.75
N GLU A 922 8.84 -12.68 40.00
CA GLU A 922 8.39 -11.32 39.68
C GLU A 922 8.64 -10.90 38.22
N PHE A 923 9.73 -11.35 37.59
CA PHE A 923 10.18 -10.81 36.30
C PHE A 923 10.30 -11.81 35.16
N ALA A 924 10.22 -13.13 35.42
CA ALA A 924 10.30 -14.12 34.35
C ALA A 924 9.22 -13.88 33.29
N ALA A 925 9.59 -14.18 32.04
CA ALA A 925 8.78 -13.99 30.86
C ALA A 925 8.85 -15.25 29.98
N THR A 926 8.33 -15.17 28.75
CA THR A 926 8.45 -16.24 27.76
C THR A 926 9.15 -15.73 26.51
N VAL A 927 9.72 -16.66 25.74
CA VAL A 927 10.28 -16.39 24.40
C VAL A 927 9.30 -16.76 23.27
N PHE A 928 8.05 -17.08 23.62
CA PHE A 928 6.92 -17.26 22.72
C PHE A 928 7.02 -18.50 21.80
N HIS A 929 7.45 -19.64 22.33
CA HIS A 929 7.57 -20.94 21.68
C HIS A 929 6.65 -22.03 22.29
N PRO A 930 5.31 -21.85 22.35
CA PRO A 930 4.40 -22.82 22.94
C PRO A 930 4.21 -24.01 21.99
N VAL A 931 4.15 -25.21 22.54
CA VAL A 931 3.99 -26.46 21.78
C VAL A 931 3.12 -27.48 22.53
N GLY A 932 2.80 -28.60 21.90
CA GLY A 932 2.37 -29.84 22.58
C GLY A 932 0.89 -30.01 22.89
N THR A 933 0.07 -28.99 22.64
CA THR A 933 -1.37 -28.97 22.96
C THR A 933 -2.25 -29.93 22.15
N CYS A 934 -1.71 -30.53 21.12
CA CYS A 934 -2.31 -31.60 20.34
C CYS A 934 -1.26 -32.70 20.10
N LYS A 935 -0.58 -33.11 21.17
CA LYS A 935 0.56 -34.04 21.18
C LYS A 935 0.40 -35.22 20.21
N MET A 936 1.44 -35.44 19.42
CA MET A 936 1.66 -36.65 18.62
C MET A 936 2.11 -37.83 19.49
N GLY A 937 1.63 -39.03 19.16
CA GLY A 937 2.10 -40.26 19.80
C GLY A 937 1.13 -41.42 19.60
N MET A 938 1.32 -42.46 20.41
CA MET A 938 0.49 -43.68 20.42
C MET A 938 -0.07 -43.98 21.83
N ASP A 939 0.08 -43.06 22.77
CA ASP A 939 -0.43 -43.20 24.15
C ASP A 939 -1.87 -42.67 24.27
N SER A 940 -2.53 -42.93 25.39
CA SER A 940 -3.93 -42.50 25.61
C SER A 940 -4.13 -40.98 25.69
N MET A 941 -3.04 -40.21 25.77
CA MET A 941 -3.05 -38.74 25.80
C MET A 941 -2.67 -38.14 24.45
N SER A 942 -2.40 -38.98 23.44
CA SER A 942 -2.04 -38.55 22.10
C SER A 942 -3.29 -38.07 21.36
N VAL A 943 -3.17 -36.95 20.67
CA VAL A 943 -4.25 -36.31 19.89
C VAL A 943 -4.13 -36.69 18.43
N VAL A 944 -2.90 -36.80 17.93
CA VAL A 944 -2.61 -37.26 16.57
C VAL A 944 -1.67 -38.45 16.56
N ASP A 945 -1.82 -39.29 15.55
CA ASP A 945 -0.88 -40.38 15.27
C ASP A 945 0.46 -39.85 14.68
N PRO A 946 1.50 -40.69 14.51
CA PRO A 946 2.76 -40.29 13.88
C PRO A 946 2.64 -39.81 12.41
N LYS A 947 1.50 -40.01 11.77
CA LYS A 947 1.15 -39.45 10.44
C LYS A 947 0.31 -38.19 10.55
N LEU A 948 0.16 -37.64 11.75
CA LEU A 948 -0.54 -36.40 12.08
C LEU A 948 -2.07 -36.45 11.95
N LYS A 949 -2.67 -37.65 11.80
CA LYS A 949 -4.13 -37.82 11.77
C LYS A 949 -4.70 -37.75 13.18
N VAL A 950 -5.78 -37.00 13.35
CA VAL A 950 -6.49 -36.90 14.63
C VAL A 950 -7.15 -38.23 14.93
N PHE A 951 -6.94 -38.76 16.15
CA PHE A 951 -7.59 -40.00 16.56
C PHE A 951 -9.11 -39.86 16.52
N GLY A 952 -9.78 -40.88 15.97
CA GLY A 952 -11.23 -40.87 15.73
C GLY A 952 -11.65 -40.20 14.42
N PHE A 953 -10.71 -39.71 13.58
CA PHE A 953 -11.02 -39.12 12.28
C PHE A 953 -10.23 -39.77 11.15
N THR A 954 -10.84 -39.89 9.97
CA THR A 954 -10.13 -40.41 8.78
C THR A 954 -9.52 -39.31 7.92
N ASN A 955 -10.05 -38.08 8.02
CA ASN A 955 -9.76 -36.96 7.12
C ASN A 955 -9.56 -35.61 7.84
N LEU A 956 -9.03 -35.67 9.07
CA LEU A 956 -8.63 -34.50 9.86
C LEU A 956 -7.18 -34.67 10.31
N ARG A 957 -6.33 -33.69 10.01
CA ARG A 957 -4.94 -33.61 10.50
C ARG A 957 -4.66 -32.32 11.24
N ILE A 958 -3.64 -32.37 12.08
CA ILE A 958 -3.05 -31.19 12.70
C ILE A 958 -1.57 -31.14 12.32
N ALA A 959 -1.14 -30.04 11.73
CA ALA A 959 0.22 -29.84 11.26
C ALA A 959 0.68 -28.44 11.65
N ASP A 960 1.01 -28.28 12.94
CA ASP A 960 1.64 -27.10 13.52
C ASP A 960 2.36 -27.49 14.83
N ALA A 961 2.90 -26.50 15.56
CA ALA A 961 3.63 -26.73 16.81
C ALA A 961 2.84 -27.44 17.93
N SER A 962 1.51 -27.51 17.86
CA SER A 962 0.70 -28.25 18.83
C SER A 962 1.05 -29.74 18.87
N ILE A 963 1.57 -30.31 17.78
CA ILE A 963 1.81 -31.77 17.70
C ILE A 963 3.10 -32.22 18.37
N MET A 964 4.02 -31.32 18.70
CA MET A 964 5.32 -31.70 19.25
C MET A 964 5.14 -32.39 20.61
N PRO A 965 5.55 -33.66 20.79
CA PRO A 965 5.35 -34.35 22.06
C PRO A 965 6.19 -33.74 23.18
N ASP A 966 7.39 -33.26 22.86
CA ASP A 966 8.24 -32.47 23.74
C ASP A 966 8.72 -31.21 23.00
N LEU A 967 9.01 -30.17 23.78
CA LEU A 967 9.63 -28.96 23.27
C LEU A 967 11.07 -29.22 22.78
N ILE A 968 11.38 -28.70 21.59
CA ILE A 968 12.73 -28.73 21.01
C ILE A 968 13.65 -27.69 21.64
N SER A 969 14.95 -27.94 21.61
CA SER A 969 15.98 -27.07 22.18
C SER A 969 16.28 -25.86 21.27
N GLY A 970 15.38 -24.89 21.24
CA GLY A 970 15.58 -23.65 20.48
C GLY A 970 14.29 -23.01 19.95
N ASN A 971 14.42 -22.19 18.91
CA ASN A 971 13.28 -21.48 18.32
C ASN A 971 12.39 -22.43 17.48
N THR A 972 11.06 -22.31 17.61
CA THR A 972 10.12 -23.28 17.02
C THR A 972 9.70 -23.01 15.58
N ASN A 973 10.17 -21.93 14.94
CA ASN A 973 9.73 -21.58 13.59
C ASN A 973 10.21 -22.57 12.51
N ALA A 974 11.50 -22.93 12.50
CA ALA A 974 12.00 -23.92 11.54
C ALA A 974 11.39 -25.31 11.79
N PRO A 975 11.27 -25.81 13.04
CA PRO A 975 10.52 -27.04 13.32
C PRO A 975 9.09 -27.03 12.78
N CYS A 976 8.36 -25.90 12.88
CA CYS A 976 7.02 -25.79 12.27
C CYS A 976 7.04 -25.94 10.75
N ILE A 977 8.03 -25.36 10.07
CA ILE A 977 8.19 -25.47 8.62
C ILE A 977 8.47 -26.94 8.24
N MET A 978 9.36 -27.61 8.98
CA MET A 978 9.63 -29.04 8.80
C MET A 978 8.39 -29.91 9.02
N ILE A 979 7.58 -29.64 10.06
CA ILE A 979 6.30 -30.32 10.27
C ILE A 979 5.36 -30.12 9.07
N GLY A 980 5.35 -28.92 8.46
CA GLY A 980 4.58 -28.65 7.26
C GLY A 980 5.05 -29.47 6.05
N GLU A 981 6.36 -29.62 5.84
CA GLU A 981 6.90 -30.48 4.78
C GLU A 981 6.55 -31.95 5.02
N ARG A 982 6.71 -32.45 6.26
CA ARG A 982 6.35 -33.84 6.64
C ARG A 982 4.86 -34.12 6.43
N ALA A 983 4.00 -33.18 6.82
CA ALA A 983 2.56 -33.31 6.63
C ALA A 983 2.20 -33.42 5.15
N ALA A 984 2.79 -32.57 4.30
CA ALA A 984 2.56 -32.64 2.86
C ALA A 984 3.04 -33.97 2.26
N ASP A 985 4.22 -34.45 2.67
CA ASP A 985 4.76 -35.75 2.24
C ASP A 985 3.81 -36.91 2.58
N PHE A 986 3.29 -36.97 3.82
CA PHE A 986 2.33 -37.99 4.22
C PHE A 986 1.02 -37.95 3.42
N ILE A 987 0.52 -36.76 3.10
CA ILE A 987 -0.71 -36.59 2.32
C ILE A 987 -0.49 -37.05 0.88
N LEU A 988 0.65 -36.69 0.28
CA LEU A 988 0.98 -37.05 -1.10
C LEU A 988 1.21 -38.56 -1.26
N GLN A 989 1.97 -39.20 -0.36
CA GLN A 989 2.17 -40.66 -0.36
C GLN A 989 0.85 -41.44 -0.18
N GLN A 990 -0.07 -40.93 0.63
CA GLN A 990 -1.39 -41.54 0.76
C GLN A 990 -2.18 -41.43 -0.55
N SER A 991 -2.10 -40.30 -1.25
CA SER A 991 -2.82 -40.12 -2.52
C SER A 991 -2.34 -41.07 -3.61
N GLU A 992 -1.03 -41.36 -3.66
CA GLU A 992 -0.43 -42.30 -4.62
C GLU A 992 -0.80 -43.76 -4.33
N SER A 993 -1.03 -44.14 -3.08
CA SER A 993 -1.41 -45.52 -2.72
C SER A 993 -2.90 -45.82 -2.93
N THR A 994 -3.72 -44.78 -3.08
CA THR A 994 -5.17 -44.89 -3.32
C THR A 994 -5.58 -44.71 -4.80
N ALA A 995 -4.63 -44.29 -5.65
CA ALA A 995 -4.78 -44.14 -7.10
C ALA A 995 -4.33 -45.42 -7.81
#